data_AF-A0A498IVD8-F1
#
_entry.id   AF-A0A498IVD8-F1
#
_cell.length_a   1.000
_cell.length_b   1.000
_cell.length_c   1.000
_cell.angle_alpha   90.00
_cell.angle_beta   90.00
_cell.angle_gamma   90.00
#
_symmetry.space_group_name_H-M   'P 1'
#
loop_
_entity.id
_entity.type
_entity.pdbx_description
1 polymer ?
#
loop_
_entity_poly.entity_id
_entity_poly.type
_entity_poly.pdbx_seq_one_letter_code
_entity_poly.pdbx_strand_id
1 'polypeptide(L)'
;MRSSTCYPHPSPSKTEKSKNPFFLPSRSFTHRLPVIALKGPSFVTPNLSLSTLECDLCKHPSSTMSTISSRFLPINDQPKLAYSSSTSPPPPFPQHSRTCSRPRRSSVPYTRTRVAKPIRASAAQPPSATSSVTVEIPESESDPSATVFVIRARNRIGLLQVITRVFKVLGLHVDKATVEFEGEYFVKRFFVTDSRGAKISDPENLERIKNALAEAIEDGGSVSVGPTSPTTRGVVVRRPGSGLGLTFGSDGAKAERMFALMDGFLKNDSISLQKDILRHVEYTVARSRFSFDDFEAYQALAHSVRDRLIERSHDTQLYFKRKDPKRVYFLSLEFLMGRSLSNSVINLGIRDQYADALSQLGFEFEVLAEQEGDAALGNGGLARLSACQMDSMATLDYPAWGYGLRYEYGLFRQVILDGFQHEQPDFWLNFGNPWETERVHVTYPVKFYGVVEEENLNGEKRNIWTPGEVVEAVAYDNPIPGYGTRNTITLRLWAGKPSDQHDMEAYNTGDYINAVVTRQKAENISSVLYPDDRSFQGKELRLKQQYFFVSASIQDIIRRFKDGHTNFDEFPEKVALQLNDTHPSLAIAEVMRVLVDEENLGWNKAWDIACKIFSFTIHAVIAEGLEKIPVDLLGSLLPRHLQIIYDINFKFVEELKKRIGLDYNRLSRMSIVEEGSTKTIRMANLAIVCSHTVNGVSNVHSELLKTKLFKDFYELWPEKFQCKTNGVTQRRWIVVSNPSLCALISKWLGTEAWIRDVDLLTGLREYAADADLQQEWMMVKKVNKMRLAEYIEAMSGVKVSLDAMFDVQTKRIHEYKRQLLNILGIIHRYDCIKNMEKSQRNKVVPRVCIIGGKAAPGYEIAKKIIKLCHAVAEKINNDDDVGDLLKLVFIPDYNVSVAELVIPGADLSQHLSTAGHEASGTGSMKFLMNGCLLLATEDGSTVEIVEEIGADNLFLFGAKIDEVPKLREEGSAHKMPLQCARVLRMVRDGHFGFKDYFESLCDKVEGNDFYLLGSDFESYLEAQAAADKAFADPQKWTQMSILSTAGSGRFSSDRTIRDYAEKTWGVEPCRFPSDG
;
A
#
# COMPACT_ATOMS: atom_id res chain seq x y z
N MET A 1 -13.70 -65.19 -14.84
CA MET A 1 -13.65 -66.63 -15.21
C MET A 1 -12.21 -67.00 -15.61
N ARG A 2 -11.94 -68.25 -15.98
CA ARG A 2 -10.64 -68.86 -16.44
C ARG A 2 -9.90 -67.99 -17.48
N SER A 3 -8.57 -68.05 -17.74
CA SER A 3 -7.40 -68.89 -17.33
C SER A 3 -6.08 -68.15 -17.76
N SER A 4 -4.87 -68.26 -17.17
CA SER A 4 -3.89 -69.39 -17.07
C SER A 4 -3.35 -69.87 -18.44
N THR A 5 -2.04 -70.12 -18.75
CA THR A 5 -0.70 -70.11 -18.08
C THR A 5 0.41 -70.23 -19.20
N CYS A 6 1.76 -70.31 -19.07
CA CYS A 6 2.75 -70.61 -18.00
C CYS A 6 4.23 -70.12 -18.34
N TYR A 7 5.23 -70.60 -17.57
CA TYR A 7 6.72 -70.55 -17.66
C TYR A 7 7.34 -71.51 -18.75
N PRO A 8 8.69 -71.72 -18.96
CA PRO A 8 9.90 -71.46 -18.11
C PRO A 8 11.27 -71.07 -18.78
N HIS A 9 12.32 -71.00 -17.93
CA HIS A 9 13.79 -70.95 -18.15
C HIS A 9 14.38 -72.21 -18.86
N PRO A 10 15.71 -72.33 -19.26
CA PRO A 10 16.92 -71.68 -18.71
C PRO A 10 18.08 -71.29 -19.69
N SER A 11 19.28 -71.04 -19.14
CA SER A 11 20.59 -70.70 -19.74
C SER A 11 21.43 -71.97 -20.06
N PRO A 12 22.78 -71.99 -20.36
CA PRO A 12 23.83 -70.92 -20.33
C PRO A 12 24.97 -70.95 -21.40
N SER A 13 25.82 -69.89 -21.40
CA SER A 13 27.25 -69.85 -21.87
C SER A 13 27.55 -70.09 -23.37
N LYS A 14 28.62 -69.61 -24.02
CA LYS A 14 29.84 -68.76 -23.77
C LYS A 14 30.44 -68.39 -25.17
N THR A 15 31.44 -67.54 -25.45
CA THR A 15 32.38 -66.68 -24.67
C THR A 15 32.93 -65.59 -25.62
N GLU A 16 33.14 -64.35 -25.14
CA GLU A 16 34.25 -63.42 -25.52
C GLU A 16 34.36 -62.86 -26.98
N LYS A 17 34.96 -61.69 -27.27
CA LYS A 17 35.66 -60.68 -26.45
C LYS A 17 35.66 -59.27 -27.08
N SER A 18 35.08 -58.27 -26.40
CA SER A 18 35.52 -56.85 -26.46
C SER A 18 35.00 -56.09 -25.23
N LYS A 19 35.89 -55.34 -24.56
CA LYS A 19 35.68 -54.63 -23.27
C LYS A 19 35.23 -53.16 -23.52
N ASN A 20 34.60 -52.41 -22.62
CA ASN A 20 33.99 -52.67 -21.29
C ASN A 20 32.90 -51.59 -21.00
N PRO A 21 32.03 -51.74 -19.95
CA PRO A 21 30.77 -50.98 -19.84
C PRO A 21 30.57 -50.12 -18.56
N PHE A 22 29.37 -49.52 -18.47
CA PHE A 22 28.68 -48.93 -17.30
C PHE A 22 28.81 -49.73 -15.98
N PHE A 23 28.71 -49.07 -14.81
CA PHE A 23 27.46 -49.05 -13.98
C PHE A 23 27.58 -48.22 -12.67
N LEU A 24 26.42 -47.99 -12.03
CA LEU A 24 26.21 -47.45 -10.68
C LEU A 24 26.97 -48.21 -9.57
N PRO A 25 27.26 -47.53 -8.44
CA PRO A 25 27.39 -48.18 -7.13
C PRO A 25 26.39 -47.60 -6.09
N SER A 26 25.65 -48.49 -5.44
CA SER A 26 25.03 -48.21 -4.14
C SER A 26 25.92 -48.75 -3.02
N ARG A 27 26.20 -47.98 -1.94
CA ARG A 27 26.56 -48.54 -0.62
C ARG A 27 26.68 -47.53 0.53
N SER A 28 26.05 -47.89 1.65
CA SER A 28 26.47 -47.71 3.05
C SER A 28 27.35 -46.52 3.46
N PHE A 29 26.83 -45.65 4.33
CA PHE A 29 27.63 -44.86 5.26
C PHE A 29 27.67 -45.51 6.65
N THR A 30 28.78 -46.17 6.96
CA THR A 30 29.16 -46.49 8.35
C THR A 30 29.92 -45.31 8.97
N HIS A 31 29.66 -44.99 10.24
CA HIS A 31 30.33 -43.89 10.93
C HIS A 31 31.86 -43.91 10.82
N ARG A 32 32.45 -42.74 10.48
CA ARG A 32 33.69 -42.23 11.08
C ARG A 32 33.67 -40.70 11.04
N LEU A 33 33.79 -40.09 12.21
CA LEU A 33 33.83 -38.64 12.39
C LEU A 33 35.20 -38.08 11.96
N PRO A 34 35.26 -36.99 11.17
CA PRO A 34 36.44 -36.14 11.14
C PRO A 34 36.45 -35.25 12.39
N VAL A 35 37.36 -35.50 13.33
CA VAL A 35 37.56 -34.61 14.47
C VAL A 35 38.32 -33.37 13.99
N ILE A 36 37.59 -32.32 13.62
CA ILE A 36 38.15 -30.99 13.38
C ILE A 36 38.05 -30.19 14.69
N ALA A 37 39.20 -29.89 15.27
CA ALA A 37 39.26 -29.19 16.55
C ALA A 37 38.93 -27.69 16.39
N LEU A 38 37.89 -27.25 17.09
CA LEU A 38 37.57 -25.83 17.26
C LEU A 38 38.67 -25.13 18.06
N LYS A 39 39.67 -24.57 17.37
CA LYS A 39 40.48 -23.48 17.93
C LYS A 39 39.62 -22.22 17.92
N GLY A 40 39.22 -21.75 19.10
CA GLY A 40 38.45 -20.53 19.24
C GLY A 40 39.21 -19.29 18.72
N PRO A 41 38.51 -18.31 18.11
CA PRO A 41 39.14 -17.08 17.67
C PRO A 41 39.66 -16.28 18.88
N SER A 42 40.95 -15.96 18.86
CA SER A 42 41.56 -15.10 19.88
C SER A 42 41.18 -13.65 19.62
N PHE A 43 40.61 -12.96 20.61
CA PHE A 43 40.39 -11.51 20.52
C PHE A 43 41.73 -10.79 20.40
N VAL A 44 41.95 -10.14 19.25
CA VAL A 44 43.06 -9.19 19.04
C VAL A 44 42.45 -7.89 18.52
N THR A 45 42.49 -6.86 19.35
CA THR A 45 42.01 -5.51 19.02
C THR A 45 43.07 -4.73 18.23
N PRO A 46 42.71 -4.11 17.09
CA PRO A 46 43.42 -2.95 16.58
C PRO A 46 43.04 -1.73 17.43
N ASN A 47 44.03 -0.94 17.85
CA ASN A 47 43.83 0.18 18.77
C ASN A 47 44.00 1.52 18.03
N LEU A 48 43.28 2.55 18.48
CA LEU A 48 43.56 3.98 18.29
C LEU A 48 43.72 4.54 16.85
N SER A 49 42.82 5.47 16.50
CA SER A 49 43.18 6.89 16.61
C SER A 49 41.94 7.81 16.60
N LEU A 50 41.68 8.46 17.75
CA LEU A 50 40.85 9.66 17.85
C LEU A 50 41.58 10.62 18.79
N SER A 51 41.75 11.87 18.36
CA SER A 51 42.62 12.84 19.03
C SER A 51 41.84 14.10 19.41
N THR A 52 41.70 14.33 20.73
CA THR A 52 41.92 15.62 21.46
C THR A 52 41.30 16.93 20.91
N LEU A 53 40.70 17.84 21.70
CA LEU A 53 40.60 18.08 23.16
C LEU A 53 39.13 18.51 23.51
N GLU A 54 38.68 18.91 24.72
CA GLU A 54 39.30 19.23 26.03
C GLU A 54 38.27 19.15 27.20
N CYS A 55 38.73 18.80 28.42
CA CYS A 55 38.41 19.33 29.78
C CYS A 55 37.00 19.87 30.20
N ASP A 56 36.52 19.73 31.46
CA ASP A 56 37.03 19.01 32.66
C ASP A 56 35.98 18.93 33.83
N LEU A 57 36.41 18.39 34.99
CA LEU A 57 35.91 18.53 36.39
C LEU A 57 35.08 17.39 37.06
N CYS A 58 35.83 16.46 37.66
CA CYS A 58 35.82 16.11 39.10
C CYS A 58 34.76 15.18 39.79
N LYS A 59 35.23 13.94 40.03
CA LYS A 59 35.40 13.26 41.37
C LYS A 59 34.24 12.55 42.11
N HIS A 60 34.48 11.26 42.39
CA HIS A 60 33.88 10.35 43.39
C HIS A 60 34.36 10.66 44.87
N PRO A 61 34.08 9.89 45.97
CA PRO A 61 33.39 8.58 46.09
C PRO A 61 32.48 8.27 47.32
N SER A 62 31.72 7.16 47.20
CA SER A 62 31.43 6.09 48.20
C SER A 62 30.82 6.32 49.62
N SER A 63 29.87 5.41 49.96
CA SER A 63 29.79 4.56 51.19
C SER A 63 28.70 4.77 52.29
N THR A 64 27.89 3.70 52.46
CA THR A 64 27.37 3.05 53.70
C THR A 64 26.51 3.73 54.80
N MET A 65 25.33 3.10 55.00
CA MET A 65 24.71 2.60 56.26
C MET A 65 23.71 3.39 57.16
N SER A 66 22.70 2.61 57.59
CA SER A 66 21.95 2.58 58.88
C SER A 66 21.04 3.73 59.34
N THR A 67 19.73 3.53 59.11
CA THR A 67 18.60 3.54 60.08
C THR A 67 18.72 4.29 61.44
N ILE A 68 17.74 5.17 61.70
CA ILE A 68 17.17 5.44 63.04
C ILE A 68 15.64 5.44 62.94
N SER A 69 14.92 5.00 63.98
CA SER A 69 13.46 5.04 64.07
C SER A 69 12.98 4.99 65.53
N SER A 70 12.12 5.93 65.96
CA SER A 70 10.94 5.66 66.83
C SER A 70 10.20 6.93 67.32
N ARG A 71 8.87 6.98 67.10
CA ARG A 71 7.76 7.27 68.08
C ARG A 71 7.76 8.62 68.86
N PHE A 72 6.62 9.24 69.20
CA PHE A 72 5.36 8.68 69.74
C PHE A 72 4.03 9.35 69.28
N LEU A 73 2.99 8.51 69.44
CA LEU A 73 1.52 8.59 69.33
C LEU A 73 0.80 9.64 70.25
N PRO A 74 -0.56 9.71 70.34
CA PRO A 74 -1.64 9.73 69.32
C PRO A 74 -2.83 10.69 69.69
N ILE A 75 -3.99 10.64 68.98
CA ILE A 75 -5.37 10.50 69.53
C ILE A 75 -6.42 10.33 68.40
N ASN A 76 -7.62 9.80 68.71
CA ASN A 76 -8.73 9.45 67.81
C ASN A 76 -9.53 10.70 67.32
N ASP A 77 -10.47 10.69 66.35
CA ASP A 77 -11.70 9.88 66.24
C ASP A 77 -12.28 9.72 64.80
N GLN A 78 -13.27 8.83 64.68
CA GLN A 78 -14.16 8.58 63.53
C GLN A 78 -15.62 8.71 64.00
N PRO A 79 -16.65 9.05 63.17
CA PRO A 79 -17.16 8.08 62.18
C PRO A 79 -18.01 8.56 60.96
N LYS A 80 -17.98 7.73 59.88
CA LYS A 80 -19.10 7.30 59.00
C LYS A 80 -19.92 8.28 58.12
N LEU A 81 -20.63 7.65 57.16
CA LEU A 81 -21.68 8.12 56.24
C LEU A 81 -21.23 8.90 54.98
N ALA A 82 -21.95 8.90 53.85
CA ALA A 82 -22.43 7.83 52.93
C ALA A 82 -23.49 8.41 51.96
N TYR A 83 -23.63 7.84 50.75
CA TYR A 83 -24.63 8.19 49.69
C TYR A 83 -24.54 9.62 49.09
N SER A 84 -25.22 10.00 48.01
CA SER A 84 -25.36 9.36 46.66
C SER A 84 -26.02 10.34 45.65
N SER A 85 -26.09 9.94 44.37
CA SER A 85 -27.18 10.26 43.41
C SER A 85 -27.60 11.72 43.13
N SER A 86 -27.14 12.25 41.98
CA SER A 86 -27.93 12.87 40.88
C SER A 86 -29.22 13.67 41.17
N THR A 87 -29.33 14.90 40.61
CA THR A 87 -30.22 15.27 39.48
C THR A 87 -30.08 16.76 39.05
N SER A 88 -30.64 17.12 37.88
CA SER A 88 -30.62 18.45 37.21
C SER A 88 -31.84 19.33 37.60
N PRO A 89 -32.14 20.50 36.96
CA PRO A 89 -31.36 21.52 36.22
C PRO A 89 -31.67 22.99 36.69
N PRO A 90 -31.21 24.05 36.00
CA PRO A 90 -31.85 25.38 36.08
C PRO A 90 -32.05 26.17 34.74
N PRO A 91 -33.14 26.94 34.58
CA PRO A 91 -33.36 27.98 33.53
C PRO A 91 -33.31 29.44 34.11
N PRO A 92 -33.77 30.52 33.43
CA PRO A 92 -33.38 31.10 32.13
C PRO A 92 -33.01 32.62 32.21
N PHE A 93 -32.95 33.30 31.05
CA PHE A 93 -32.63 34.74 30.82
C PHE A 93 -33.42 35.80 31.62
N PRO A 94 -32.90 37.04 31.69
CA PRO A 94 -33.61 38.16 31.04
C PRO A 94 -32.71 39.13 30.21
N GLN A 95 -33.35 40.01 29.42
CA GLN A 95 -32.74 41.11 28.65
C GLN A 95 -32.77 42.45 29.42
N HIS A 96 -31.93 43.43 29.05
CA HIS A 96 -32.41 44.77 28.67
C HIS A 96 -31.36 45.72 28.06
N SER A 97 -31.85 46.64 27.22
CA SER A 97 -31.15 47.72 26.52
C SER A 97 -30.92 49.00 27.36
N ARG A 98 -29.88 49.79 27.03
CA ARG A 98 -29.86 51.24 27.30
C ARG A 98 -29.30 52.04 26.12
N THR A 99 -29.92 53.18 25.83
CA THR A 99 -29.55 54.14 24.77
C THR A 99 -29.43 55.55 25.34
N CYS A 100 -28.30 56.23 25.13
CA CYS A 100 -28.07 57.68 25.22
C CYS A 100 -26.62 57.98 24.78
N SER A 101 -26.24 59.14 24.25
CA SER A 101 -27.00 60.29 23.70
C SER A 101 -26.03 61.16 22.85
N ARG A 102 -26.57 62.04 21.99
CA ARG A 102 -25.76 63.03 21.25
C ARG A 102 -25.19 64.11 22.17
N PRO A 103 -24.10 64.79 21.74
CA PRO A 103 -24.27 66.21 21.37
C PRO A 103 -23.93 66.50 19.89
N ARG A 104 -24.17 67.75 19.46
CA ARG A 104 -23.94 68.26 18.09
C ARG A 104 -23.77 69.79 18.16
N ARG A 105 -23.09 70.39 17.17
CA ARG A 105 -22.83 71.85 16.96
C ARG A 105 -21.78 72.49 17.91
N SER A 106 -21.13 73.62 17.57
CA SER A 106 -20.60 74.14 16.26
C SER A 106 -19.92 75.50 16.46
N SER A 107 -18.71 75.73 15.92
CA SER A 107 -18.15 77.08 15.70
C SER A 107 -17.03 77.10 14.64
N VAL A 108 -16.75 78.31 14.13
CA VAL A 108 -16.04 78.74 12.90
C VAL A 108 -15.62 80.23 13.18
N PRO A 109 -14.66 80.93 12.49
CA PRO A 109 -13.79 80.60 11.34
C PRO A 109 -12.26 80.85 11.57
N TYR A 110 -11.45 80.70 10.51
CA TYR A 110 -10.70 81.86 10.02
C TYR A 110 -10.65 81.92 8.47
N THR A 111 -10.71 83.14 7.93
CA THR A 111 -10.63 83.54 6.50
C THR A 111 -9.18 83.68 6.02
N ARG A 112 -8.77 83.85 4.74
CA ARG A 112 -9.28 84.00 3.34
C ARG A 112 -8.04 83.69 2.44
N THR A 113 -7.97 83.48 1.12
CA THR A 113 -8.78 83.53 -0.14
C THR A 113 -8.06 82.51 -1.10
N ARG A 114 -8.04 82.40 -2.45
CA ARG A 114 -8.66 82.77 -3.77
C ARG A 114 -7.95 81.79 -4.77
N VAL A 115 -8.34 81.42 -6.00
CA VAL A 115 -9.56 81.38 -6.85
C VAL A 115 -9.12 80.57 -8.11
N ALA A 116 -9.92 79.86 -8.93
CA ALA A 116 -11.36 79.59 -9.00
C ALA A 116 -11.62 78.13 -9.52
N LYS A 117 -12.50 77.97 -10.51
CA LYS A 117 -12.96 76.79 -11.28
C LYS A 117 -13.67 77.34 -12.56
N PRO A 118 -14.29 76.53 -13.44
CA PRO A 118 -13.83 75.34 -14.17
C PRO A 118 -14.12 75.44 -15.70
N ILE A 119 -13.66 74.49 -16.53
CA ILE A 119 -14.21 74.24 -17.88
C ILE A 119 -14.45 72.72 -18.08
N ARG A 120 -15.34 72.35 -19.01
CA ARG A 120 -15.93 71.02 -19.23
C ARG A 120 -16.01 70.71 -20.74
N ALA A 121 -16.04 69.41 -21.08
CA ALA A 121 -16.60 68.77 -22.30
C ALA A 121 -15.65 68.18 -23.37
N SER A 122 -15.89 66.88 -23.65
CA SER A 122 -15.89 66.16 -24.93
C SER A 122 -14.77 66.34 -25.98
N ALA A 123 -13.92 65.31 -26.07
CA ALA A 123 -13.70 64.42 -27.22
C ALA A 123 -13.59 65.00 -28.66
N ALA A 124 -12.44 64.70 -29.29
CA ALA A 124 -12.24 64.57 -30.74
C ALA A 124 -11.32 63.36 -31.03
N GLN A 125 -11.23 62.92 -32.29
CA GLN A 125 -10.58 61.65 -32.71
C GLN A 125 -9.04 61.71 -32.82
N PRO A 126 -8.34 60.55 -32.88
CA PRO A 126 -6.89 60.47 -32.64
C PRO A 126 -6.01 60.68 -33.88
N PRO A 127 -4.73 61.07 -33.70
CA PRO A 127 -3.69 60.93 -34.72
C PRO A 127 -3.23 59.47 -34.85
N SER A 128 -2.73 59.11 -36.04
CA SER A 128 -2.19 57.78 -36.35
C SER A 128 -0.90 57.45 -35.58
N ALA A 129 -0.72 56.18 -35.23
CA ALA A 129 0.51 55.70 -34.61
C ALA A 129 1.66 55.59 -35.64
N THR A 130 2.84 56.07 -35.26
CA THR A 130 4.14 55.66 -35.82
C THR A 130 4.91 54.89 -34.74
N SER A 131 5.72 53.91 -35.14
CA SER A 131 6.44 53.07 -34.17
C SER A 131 7.57 53.83 -33.46
N SER A 132 8.09 53.25 -32.37
CA SER A 132 9.00 53.94 -31.42
C SER A 132 10.28 53.17 -31.13
N VAL A 133 10.81 52.52 -32.18
CA VAL A 133 12.05 51.75 -32.17
C VAL A 133 12.97 52.30 -33.26
N THR A 134 14.24 52.57 -32.96
CA THR A 134 15.28 52.80 -33.98
C THR A 134 16.49 51.91 -33.72
N VAL A 135 17.12 51.46 -34.82
CA VAL A 135 18.35 50.67 -34.84
C VAL A 135 19.32 51.33 -35.80
N GLU A 136 20.35 51.97 -35.24
CA GLU A 136 21.27 52.85 -35.95
C GLU A 136 22.71 52.31 -35.87
N ILE A 137 23.53 52.67 -36.84
CA ILE A 137 24.98 52.40 -36.86
C ILE A 137 25.66 53.75 -37.12
N PRO A 138 25.97 54.53 -36.06
CA PRO A 138 26.48 55.89 -36.23
C PRO A 138 27.94 55.86 -36.72
N GLU A 139 28.19 56.43 -37.90
CA GLU A 139 29.53 56.55 -38.49
C GLU A 139 30.51 57.35 -37.59
N SER A 140 29.99 58.19 -36.71
CA SER A 140 30.75 58.97 -35.71
C SER A 140 31.28 58.16 -34.52
N GLU A 141 30.81 56.93 -34.30
CA GLU A 141 31.27 56.04 -33.20
C GLU A 141 32.05 54.84 -33.74
N SER A 142 33.00 55.09 -34.64
CA SER A 142 33.78 54.07 -35.33
C SER A 142 34.82 53.39 -34.42
N ASP A 143 34.43 52.35 -33.68
CA ASP A 143 35.39 51.44 -33.03
C ASP A 143 36.27 50.72 -34.09
N PRO A 144 37.58 50.57 -33.91
CA PRO A 144 38.46 49.94 -34.91
C PRO A 144 38.35 48.41 -34.99
N SER A 145 37.80 47.76 -33.96
CA SER A 145 37.70 46.30 -33.81
C SER A 145 36.29 45.75 -34.05
N ALA A 146 35.26 46.50 -33.69
CA ALA A 146 33.87 46.06 -33.71
C ALA A 146 32.95 47.03 -34.47
N THR A 147 31.73 46.57 -34.81
CA THR A 147 30.66 47.41 -35.35
C THR A 147 29.69 47.78 -34.24
N VAL A 148 29.39 49.07 -34.09
CA VAL A 148 28.54 49.60 -33.02
C VAL A 148 27.09 49.69 -33.51
N PHE A 149 26.20 48.87 -32.94
CA PHE A 149 24.76 48.95 -33.13
C PHE A 149 24.14 49.73 -31.96
N VAL A 150 23.47 50.84 -32.26
CA VAL A 150 22.76 51.67 -31.28
C VAL A 150 21.27 51.40 -31.40
N ILE A 151 20.65 50.92 -30.33
CA ILE A 151 19.26 50.48 -30.28
C ILE A 151 18.51 51.36 -29.29
N ARG A 152 17.50 52.09 -29.77
CA ARG A 152 16.60 52.92 -28.97
C ARG A 152 15.22 52.29 -28.97
N ALA A 153 14.73 51.89 -27.80
CA ALA A 153 13.39 51.30 -27.63
C ALA A 153 12.83 51.61 -26.23
N ARG A 154 11.53 51.38 -26.00
CA ARG A 154 10.97 51.45 -24.64
C ARG A 154 11.44 50.25 -23.81
N ASN A 155 11.78 50.50 -22.54
CA ASN A 155 12.27 49.44 -21.66
C ASN A 155 11.18 48.41 -21.35
N ARG A 156 11.45 47.11 -21.57
CA ARG A 156 10.58 46.00 -21.15
C ARG A 156 11.40 44.78 -20.70
N ILE A 157 10.85 44.00 -19.76
CA ILE A 157 11.46 42.74 -19.29
C ILE A 157 11.70 41.83 -20.50
N GLY A 158 12.86 41.15 -20.53
CA GLY A 158 13.26 40.24 -21.61
C GLY A 158 13.87 40.92 -22.86
N LEU A 159 13.72 42.24 -23.06
CA LEU A 159 14.20 42.93 -24.28
C LEU A 159 15.68 42.66 -24.61
N LEU A 160 16.55 42.64 -23.59
CA LEU A 160 17.98 42.35 -23.75
C LEU A 160 18.24 40.91 -24.23
N GLN A 161 17.41 39.95 -23.79
CA GLN A 161 17.51 38.55 -24.22
C GLN A 161 17.05 38.39 -25.66
N VAL A 162 16.03 39.14 -26.10
CA VAL A 162 15.62 39.18 -27.51
C VAL A 162 16.76 39.69 -28.40
N ILE A 163 17.32 40.87 -28.07
CA ILE A 163 18.41 41.48 -28.85
C ILE A 163 19.64 40.56 -28.92
N THR A 164 20.10 40.02 -27.79
CA THR A 164 21.27 39.12 -27.76
C THR A 164 20.99 37.76 -28.43
N ARG A 165 19.73 37.30 -28.43
CA ARG A 165 19.31 36.12 -29.22
C ARG A 165 19.36 36.39 -30.72
N VAL A 166 18.97 37.58 -31.21
CA VAL A 166 19.09 37.93 -32.63
C VAL A 166 20.55 37.89 -33.08
N PHE A 167 21.46 38.58 -32.38
CA PHE A 167 22.90 38.52 -32.69
C PHE A 167 23.42 37.07 -32.70
N LYS A 168 23.08 36.26 -31.68
CA LYS A 168 23.50 34.86 -31.60
C LYS A 168 22.94 33.98 -32.72
N VAL A 169 21.68 34.19 -33.14
CA VAL A 169 21.05 33.45 -34.24
C VAL A 169 21.68 33.83 -35.60
N LEU A 170 22.12 35.07 -35.75
CA LEU A 170 22.86 35.54 -36.93
C LEU A 170 24.36 35.15 -36.91
N GLY A 171 24.82 34.41 -35.90
CA GLY A 171 26.22 33.95 -35.79
C GLY A 171 27.21 35.04 -35.39
N LEU A 172 26.75 36.09 -34.72
CA LEU A 172 27.53 37.27 -34.35
C LEU A 172 27.86 37.27 -32.85
N HIS A 173 29.03 37.79 -32.51
CA HIS A 173 29.51 37.94 -31.13
C HIS A 173 29.29 39.37 -30.63
N VAL A 174 28.92 39.50 -29.35
CA VAL A 174 28.75 40.79 -28.66
C VAL A 174 29.88 40.93 -27.67
N ASP A 175 30.89 41.71 -28.01
CA ASP A 175 32.12 41.87 -27.21
C ASP A 175 31.90 42.81 -26.02
N LYS A 176 31.01 43.80 -26.19
CA LYS A 176 30.64 44.77 -25.15
C LYS A 176 29.23 45.31 -25.39
N ALA A 177 28.55 45.70 -24.31
CA ALA A 177 27.37 46.55 -24.40
C ALA A 177 27.41 47.66 -23.33
N THR A 178 26.96 48.87 -23.68
CA THR A 178 26.75 49.99 -22.75
C THR A 178 25.27 50.38 -22.70
N VAL A 179 24.87 51.09 -21.64
CA VAL A 179 23.46 51.38 -21.32
C VAL A 179 23.30 52.83 -20.93
N GLU A 180 22.41 53.53 -21.62
CA GLU A 180 22.03 54.93 -21.37
C GLU A 180 20.49 54.99 -21.28
N PHE A 181 19.96 55.86 -20.41
CA PHE A 181 18.52 55.98 -20.16
C PHE A 181 18.07 57.42 -20.47
N GLU A 182 17.15 57.55 -21.43
CA GLU A 182 16.53 58.83 -21.83
C GLU A 182 15.03 58.80 -21.50
N GLY A 183 14.70 59.05 -20.23
CA GLY A 183 13.33 58.94 -19.72
C GLY A 183 12.84 57.49 -19.75
N GLU A 184 11.70 57.24 -20.41
CA GLU A 184 11.17 55.88 -20.60
C GLU A 184 11.86 55.10 -21.73
N TYR A 185 12.76 55.75 -22.49
CA TYR A 185 13.51 55.12 -23.57
C TYR A 185 14.88 54.64 -23.09
N PHE A 186 15.21 53.43 -23.54
CA PHE A 186 16.42 52.69 -23.25
C PHE A 186 17.28 52.73 -24.51
N VAL A 187 18.46 53.34 -24.39
CA VAL A 187 19.46 53.42 -25.45
C VAL A 187 20.57 52.43 -25.10
N LYS A 188 20.78 51.40 -25.92
CA LYS A 188 21.89 50.47 -25.78
C LYS A 188 22.79 50.48 -26.99
N ARG A 189 24.09 50.52 -26.72
CA ARG A 189 25.14 50.39 -27.74
C ARG A 189 25.75 49.00 -27.60
N PHE A 190 25.74 48.23 -28.67
CA PHE A 190 26.32 46.89 -28.74
C PHE A 190 27.53 46.92 -29.68
N PHE A 191 28.67 46.45 -29.21
CA PHE A 191 29.90 46.29 -29.98
C PHE A 191 29.90 44.85 -30.49
N VAL A 192 29.79 44.68 -31.81
CA VAL A 192 29.47 43.40 -32.44
C VAL A 192 30.50 43.03 -33.51
N THR A 193 30.93 41.77 -33.50
CA THR A 193 31.88 41.18 -34.44
C THR A 193 31.31 39.92 -35.12
N ASP A 194 31.91 39.50 -36.23
CA ASP A 194 31.56 38.25 -36.91
C ASP A 194 32.07 37.01 -36.13
N SER A 195 31.74 35.82 -36.63
CA SER A 195 32.18 34.52 -36.07
C SER A 195 33.71 34.30 -36.03
N ARG A 196 34.52 35.25 -36.50
CA ARG A 196 35.99 35.24 -36.48
C ARG A 196 36.57 36.41 -35.66
N GLY A 197 35.72 37.19 -34.98
CA GLY A 197 36.12 38.37 -34.21
C GLY A 197 36.46 39.59 -35.07
N ALA A 198 35.99 39.66 -36.32
CA ALA A 198 36.25 40.78 -37.22
C ALA A 198 35.09 41.78 -37.27
N LYS A 199 35.41 43.06 -37.54
CA LYS A 199 34.44 44.13 -37.73
C LYS A 199 33.55 43.89 -38.95
N ILE A 200 32.24 43.98 -38.76
CA ILE A 200 31.24 43.79 -39.82
C ILE A 200 31.18 45.07 -40.67
N SER A 201 31.70 44.99 -41.90
CA SER A 201 31.88 46.14 -42.81
C SER A 201 31.09 46.03 -44.12
N ASP A 202 30.40 44.91 -44.36
CA ASP A 202 29.58 44.70 -45.55
C ASP A 202 28.19 45.35 -45.42
N PRO A 203 27.79 46.29 -46.30
CA PRO A 203 26.53 47.02 -46.18
C PRO A 203 25.27 46.13 -46.21
N GLU A 204 25.25 45.07 -47.03
CA GLU A 204 24.08 44.20 -47.17
C GLU A 204 23.82 43.41 -45.89
N ASN A 205 24.87 42.85 -45.29
CA ASN A 205 24.77 42.20 -43.98
C ASN A 205 24.41 43.19 -42.87
N LEU A 206 24.96 44.41 -42.86
CA LEU A 206 24.60 45.42 -41.86
C LEU A 206 23.11 45.78 -41.90
N GLU A 207 22.54 46.02 -43.09
CA GLU A 207 21.12 46.34 -43.23
C GLU A 207 20.22 45.13 -42.84
N ARG A 208 20.64 43.91 -43.21
CA ARG A 208 19.97 42.68 -42.79
C ARG A 208 19.94 42.52 -41.26
N ILE A 209 21.03 42.87 -40.56
CA ILE A 209 21.10 42.83 -39.10
C ILE A 209 20.19 43.90 -38.47
N LYS A 210 20.19 45.14 -39.00
CA LYS A 210 19.27 46.20 -38.53
C LYS A 210 17.80 45.76 -38.61
N ASN A 211 17.39 45.23 -39.77
CA ASN A 211 16.01 44.81 -40.00
C ASN A 211 15.58 43.68 -39.05
N ALA A 212 16.41 42.65 -38.89
CA ALA A 212 16.13 41.55 -37.96
C ALA A 212 16.09 41.99 -36.48
N LEU A 213 16.83 43.04 -36.12
CA LEU A 213 16.76 43.65 -34.78
C LEU A 213 15.47 44.46 -34.62
N ALA A 214 15.13 45.33 -35.57
CA ALA A 214 13.93 46.15 -35.53
C ALA A 214 12.65 45.29 -35.44
N GLU A 215 12.52 44.30 -36.33
CA GLU A 215 11.43 43.32 -36.36
C GLU A 215 11.27 42.60 -35.02
N ALA A 216 12.34 42.00 -34.49
CA ALA A 216 12.29 41.28 -33.21
C ALA A 216 11.99 42.17 -31.98
N ILE A 217 12.32 43.47 -32.04
CA ILE A 217 12.02 44.42 -30.97
C ILE A 217 10.56 44.89 -31.04
N GLU A 218 10.05 45.23 -32.21
CA GLU A 218 8.65 45.64 -32.39
C GLU A 218 7.70 44.48 -32.10
N ASP A 219 7.93 43.30 -32.68
CA ASP A 219 7.03 42.14 -32.68
C ASP A 219 7.02 41.34 -31.36
N GLY A 220 7.27 41.99 -30.22
CA GLY A 220 7.18 41.40 -28.87
C GLY A 220 8.21 40.31 -28.52
N GLY A 221 8.78 39.63 -29.51
CA GLY A 221 9.60 38.42 -29.39
C GLY A 221 9.11 37.23 -30.24
N SER A 222 8.08 37.37 -31.08
CA SER A 222 7.50 36.29 -31.90
C SER A 222 8.26 36.00 -33.21
N VAL A 223 9.45 35.40 -33.11
CA VAL A 223 9.88 34.51 -34.21
C VAL A 223 8.95 33.30 -34.21
N SER A 224 8.26 33.06 -35.33
CA SER A 224 7.10 32.17 -35.43
C SER A 224 7.42 30.69 -35.17
N VAL A 225 7.24 30.28 -33.90
CA VAL A 225 7.25 28.89 -33.44
C VAL A 225 5.97 28.65 -32.64
N GLY A 226 5.40 27.44 -32.75
CA GLY A 226 4.12 27.09 -32.14
C GLY A 226 4.09 27.22 -30.60
N PRO A 227 2.89 27.30 -30.01
CA PRO A 227 2.70 27.74 -28.62
C PRO A 227 3.37 26.81 -27.60
N THR A 228 4.38 27.32 -26.91
CA THR A 228 5.00 26.67 -25.74
C THR A 228 4.40 27.22 -24.45
N SER A 229 3.85 26.33 -23.63
CA SER A 229 3.39 26.59 -22.25
C SER A 229 4.55 26.95 -21.30
N PRO A 230 4.28 27.33 -20.03
CA PRO A 230 5.33 27.55 -19.03
C PRO A 230 6.28 26.35 -18.89
N THR A 231 7.54 26.64 -18.57
CA THR A 231 8.65 25.68 -18.68
C THR A 231 8.69 24.66 -17.55
N THR A 232 7.96 23.56 -17.71
CA THR A 232 8.47 22.25 -17.28
C THR A 232 9.77 21.91 -18.04
N ARG A 233 10.61 21.01 -17.50
CA ARG A 233 11.80 20.51 -18.19
C ARG A 233 11.40 19.74 -19.46
N GLY A 234 11.38 20.42 -20.60
CA GLY A 234 10.87 19.90 -21.87
C GLY A 234 11.66 18.70 -22.41
N VAL A 235 11.14 17.50 -22.21
CA VAL A 235 11.59 16.29 -22.91
C VAL A 235 11.14 16.38 -24.38
N VAL A 236 12.09 16.36 -25.32
CA VAL A 236 11.80 16.36 -26.76
C VAL A 236 11.32 14.97 -27.18
N VAL A 237 10.03 14.69 -26.97
CA VAL A 237 9.39 13.43 -27.38
C VAL A 237 9.25 13.39 -28.90
N ARG A 238 10.22 12.78 -29.58
CA ARG A 238 10.11 12.41 -31.00
C ARG A 238 9.07 11.30 -31.14
N ARG A 239 7.82 11.67 -31.43
CA ARG A 239 6.76 10.71 -31.80
C ARG A 239 7.12 10.06 -33.15
N PRO A 240 7.15 8.72 -33.28
CA PRO A 240 7.03 8.09 -34.59
C PRO A 240 5.62 8.37 -35.15
N GLY A 241 5.51 8.60 -36.45
CA GLY A 241 4.23 8.89 -37.09
C GLY A 241 3.31 7.66 -37.10
N SER A 242 2.12 7.77 -36.52
CA SER A 242 1.02 6.82 -36.77
C SER A 242 0.68 6.86 -38.25
N GLY A 243 0.59 5.68 -38.88
CA GLY A 243 0.77 5.53 -40.33
C GLY A 243 -0.13 6.38 -41.23
N LEU A 244 0.50 7.26 -42.01
CA LEU A 244 0.01 7.80 -43.27
C LEU A 244 1.26 8.06 -44.15
N GLY A 245 1.22 7.62 -45.41
CA GLY A 245 2.41 7.48 -46.25
C GLY A 245 3.03 8.82 -46.65
N LEU A 246 4.18 9.17 -46.04
CA LEU A 246 5.05 10.26 -46.46
C LEU A 246 6.50 9.76 -46.51
N THR A 247 7.22 10.12 -47.57
CA THR A 247 8.61 9.68 -47.80
C THR A 247 9.56 10.30 -46.79
N PHE A 248 10.23 9.48 -45.99
CA PHE A 248 11.20 9.95 -45.02
C PHE A 248 12.46 10.55 -45.69
N GLY A 249 12.78 11.79 -45.31
CA GLY A 249 14.12 12.36 -45.49
C GLY A 249 15.12 11.81 -44.45
N SER A 250 16.29 12.43 -44.38
CA SER A 250 17.47 11.94 -43.62
C SER A 250 17.30 11.72 -42.10
N ASP A 251 16.19 12.17 -41.49
CA ASP A 251 15.86 11.87 -40.09
C ASP A 251 15.11 10.54 -39.89
N GLY A 252 14.46 9.98 -40.92
CA GLY A 252 13.83 8.67 -40.86
C GLY A 252 14.86 7.56 -40.62
N ALA A 253 15.91 7.51 -41.44
CA ALA A 253 17.02 6.56 -41.27
C ALA A 253 17.74 6.68 -39.91
N LYS A 254 17.71 7.85 -39.26
CA LYS A 254 18.22 8.03 -37.89
C LYS A 254 17.27 7.44 -36.85
N ALA A 255 15.97 7.62 -37.03
CA ALA A 255 14.95 7.01 -36.18
C ALA A 255 14.92 5.49 -36.35
N GLU A 256 14.91 4.97 -37.58
CA GLU A 256 15.00 3.54 -37.90
C GLU A 256 16.27 2.91 -37.29
N ARG A 257 17.44 3.56 -37.42
CA ARG A 257 18.67 3.08 -36.78
C ARG A 257 18.60 3.12 -35.25
N MET A 258 17.92 4.10 -34.66
CA MET A 258 17.70 4.17 -33.21
C MET A 258 16.77 3.04 -32.75
N PHE A 259 15.67 2.81 -33.46
CA PHE A 259 14.74 1.71 -33.18
C PHE A 259 15.41 0.35 -33.38
N ALA A 260 16.15 0.12 -34.48
CA ALA A 260 16.88 -1.14 -34.72
C ALA A 260 18.00 -1.44 -33.69
N LEU A 261 18.41 -0.46 -32.88
CA LEU A 261 19.31 -0.65 -31.73
C LEU A 261 18.55 -0.89 -30.41
N MET A 262 17.22 -0.78 -30.42
CA MET A 262 16.29 -1.00 -29.31
C MET A 262 15.30 -2.17 -29.56
N ASP A 263 15.20 -2.66 -30.80
CA ASP A 263 14.21 -3.64 -31.29
C ASP A 263 14.46 -5.09 -30.79
N GLY A 264 15.54 -5.31 -30.04
CA GLY A 264 15.94 -6.62 -29.54
C GLY A 264 15.63 -6.79 -28.07
N PHE A 265 14.61 -7.62 -27.76
CA PHE A 265 14.32 -8.07 -26.40
C PHE A 265 15.54 -8.69 -25.71
N LEU A 266 15.65 -8.48 -24.39
CA LEU A 266 16.65 -9.13 -23.54
C LEU A 266 16.53 -10.66 -23.59
N LYS A 267 17.66 -11.33 -23.80
CA LYS A 267 17.73 -12.80 -23.87
C LYS A 267 17.71 -13.41 -22.48
N ASN A 268 17.11 -14.59 -22.36
CA ASN A 268 17.01 -15.34 -21.11
C ASN A 268 17.93 -16.58 -21.09
N ASP A 269 18.98 -16.60 -21.91
CA ASP A 269 20.06 -17.57 -21.78
C ASP A 269 21.02 -17.19 -20.65
N SER A 270 21.61 -18.20 -20.02
CA SER A 270 22.46 -18.06 -18.82
C SER A 270 23.57 -17.03 -18.99
N ILE A 271 24.26 -17.03 -20.14
CA ILE A 271 25.37 -16.11 -20.44
C ILE A 271 24.87 -14.67 -20.60
N SER A 272 23.68 -14.45 -21.15
CA SER A 272 23.09 -13.12 -21.23
C SER A 272 22.62 -12.62 -19.86
N LEU A 273 21.99 -13.47 -19.06
CA LEU A 273 21.57 -13.15 -17.68
C LEU A 273 22.77 -12.78 -16.80
N GLN A 274 23.86 -13.55 -16.87
CA GLN A 274 25.14 -13.25 -16.19
C GLN A 274 25.68 -11.86 -16.55
N LYS A 275 25.66 -11.52 -17.85
CA LYS A 275 26.13 -10.21 -18.34
C LYS A 275 25.26 -9.06 -17.85
N ASP A 276 23.95 -9.25 -17.82
CA ASP A 276 23.03 -8.22 -17.34
C ASP A 276 23.21 -7.96 -15.83
N ILE A 277 23.33 -9.02 -15.02
CA ILE A 277 23.62 -8.92 -13.58
C ILE A 277 24.95 -8.17 -13.37
N LEU A 278 26.05 -8.62 -13.98
CA LEU A 278 27.37 -7.99 -13.82
C LEU A 278 27.41 -6.55 -14.36
N ARG A 279 26.60 -6.24 -15.39
CA ARG A 279 26.41 -4.87 -15.89
C ARG A 279 25.75 -3.98 -14.84
N HIS A 280 24.74 -4.46 -14.11
CA HIS A 280 24.14 -3.68 -13.03
C HIS A 280 25.08 -3.53 -11.82
N VAL A 281 25.89 -4.54 -11.48
CA VAL A 281 26.95 -4.39 -10.45
C VAL A 281 27.87 -3.23 -10.81
N GLU A 282 28.40 -3.18 -12.03
CA GLU A 282 29.36 -2.15 -12.44
C GLU A 282 28.73 -0.76 -12.69
N TYR A 283 27.54 -0.69 -13.31
CA TYR A 283 26.97 0.57 -13.82
C TYR A 283 25.70 1.07 -13.12
N THR A 284 25.05 0.26 -12.27
CA THR A 284 23.84 0.66 -11.53
C THR A 284 24.11 0.74 -10.04
N VAL A 285 24.70 -0.30 -9.43
CA VAL A 285 25.15 -0.32 -8.04
C VAL A 285 26.53 0.38 -7.89
N ALA A 286 27.21 0.65 -9.01
CA ALA A 286 28.49 1.36 -9.09
C ALA A 286 29.62 0.69 -8.27
N ARG A 287 29.71 -0.64 -8.34
CA ARG A 287 30.66 -1.47 -7.59
C ARG A 287 31.82 -1.99 -8.43
N SER A 288 32.86 -2.44 -7.74
CA SER A 288 34.08 -2.94 -8.34
C SER A 288 33.88 -4.37 -8.86
N ARG A 289 34.38 -4.66 -10.07
CA ARG A 289 34.48 -6.04 -10.61
C ARG A 289 35.22 -7.02 -9.70
N PHE A 290 35.94 -6.52 -8.70
CA PHE A 290 36.74 -7.29 -7.76
C PHE A 290 36.19 -7.31 -6.33
N SER A 291 35.09 -6.59 -6.05
CA SER A 291 34.48 -6.50 -4.71
C SER A 291 33.06 -5.97 -4.78
N PHE A 292 32.11 -6.84 -4.41
CA PHE A 292 30.72 -6.55 -4.08
C PHE A 292 30.20 -7.66 -3.15
N ASP A 293 29.13 -7.41 -2.40
CA ASP A 293 28.53 -8.37 -1.45
C ASP A 293 27.19 -8.96 -1.95
N ASP A 294 26.56 -9.82 -1.14
CA ASP A 294 25.29 -10.47 -1.48
C ASP A 294 24.12 -9.47 -1.62
N PHE A 295 24.12 -8.37 -0.86
CA PHE A 295 23.08 -7.33 -0.98
C PHE A 295 23.24 -6.55 -2.30
N GLU A 296 24.47 -6.30 -2.70
CA GLU A 296 24.81 -5.64 -3.98
C GLU A 296 24.58 -6.56 -5.18
N ALA A 297 24.86 -7.86 -5.03
CA ALA A 297 24.48 -8.89 -6.00
C ALA A 297 22.96 -9.02 -6.13
N TYR A 298 22.22 -8.98 -5.01
CA TYR A 298 20.75 -8.91 -5.00
C TYR A 298 20.23 -7.67 -5.75
N GLN A 299 20.76 -6.46 -5.49
CA GLN A 299 20.31 -5.26 -6.21
C GLN A 299 20.54 -5.39 -7.72
N ALA A 300 21.72 -5.88 -8.12
CA ALA A 300 22.05 -6.09 -9.53
C ALA A 300 21.15 -7.15 -10.21
N LEU A 301 20.81 -8.22 -9.49
CA LEU A 301 19.83 -9.23 -9.90
C LEU A 301 18.42 -8.64 -10.04
N ALA A 302 17.95 -7.88 -9.06
CA ALA A 302 16.63 -7.24 -9.08
C ALA A 302 16.50 -6.25 -10.24
N HIS A 303 17.55 -5.47 -10.53
CA HIS A 303 17.59 -4.61 -11.73
C HIS A 303 17.56 -5.43 -13.03
N SER A 304 18.31 -6.53 -13.13
CA SER A 304 18.30 -7.42 -14.31
C SER A 304 16.90 -8.02 -14.58
N VAL A 305 16.16 -8.35 -13.52
CA VAL A 305 14.76 -8.82 -13.62
C VAL A 305 13.83 -7.66 -14.00
N ARG A 306 14.04 -6.47 -13.43
CA ARG A 306 13.23 -5.28 -13.73
C ARG A 306 13.35 -4.83 -15.18
N ASP A 307 14.51 -4.89 -15.82
CA ASP A 307 14.60 -4.47 -17.23
C ASP A 307 13.67 -5.31 -18.13
N ARG A 308 13.52 -6.61 -17.85
CA ARG A 308 12.56 -7.53 -18.50
C ARG A 308 11.10 -7.23 -18.13
N LEU A 309 10.84 -6.71 -16.92
CA LEU A 309 9.52 -6.19 -16.53
C LEU A 309 9.19 -4.87 -17.24
N ILE A 310 10.19 -4.01 -17.49
CA ILE A 310 10.03 -2.74 -18.21
C ILE A 310 9.64 -3.00 -19.67
N GLU A 311 10.32 -3.93 -20.36
CA GLU A 311 9.94 -4.38 -21.71
C GLU A 311 8.47 -4.79 -21.77
N ARG A 312 8.08 -5.82 -21.00
CA ARG A 312 6.70 -6.34 -20.99
C ARG A 312 5.68 -5.29 -20.56
N SER A 313 6.02 -4.41 -19.62
CA SER A 313 5.11 -3.35 -19.17
C SER A 313 4.89 -2.28 -20.23
N HIS A 314 5.95 -1.82 -20.91
CA HIS A 314 5.83 -0.87 -22.02
C HIS A 314 5.00 -1.45 -23.18
N ASP A 315 5.25 -2.71 -23.55
CA ASP A 315 4.46 -3.44 -24.55
C ASP A 315 2.98 -3.55 -24.16
N THR A 316 2.70 -3.96 -22.91
CA THR A 316 1.34 -4.07 -22.38
C THR A 316 0.61 -2.72 -22.42
N GLN A 317 1.25 -1.63 -21.98
CA GLN A 317 0.61 -0.31 -21.97
C GLN A 317 0.45 0.28 -23.38
N LEU A 318 1.38 0.03 -24.31
CA LEU A 318 1.26 0.43 -25.71
C LEU A 318 0.16 -0.36 -26.42
N TYR A 319 0.03 -1.65 -26.15
CA TYR A 319 -1.06 -2.49 -26.65
C TYR A 319 -2.41 -2.02 -26.12
N PHE A 320 -2.54 -1.78 -24.81
CA PHE A 320 -3.76 -1.20 -24.23
C PHE A 320 -4.07 0.19 -24.79
N LYS A 321 -3.07 1.03 -25.09
CA LYS A 321 -3.29 2.34 -25.73
C LYS A 321 -3.71 2.22 -27.20
N ARG A 322 -3.28 1.17 -27.91
CA ARG A 322 -3.69 0.89 -29.30
C ARG A 322 -5.06 0.20 -29.41
N LYS A 323 -5.43 -0.61 -28.43
CA LYS A 323 -6.72 -1.34 -28.37
C LYS A 323 -7.86 -0.55 -27.73
N ASP A 324 -7.52 0.42 -26.88
CA ASP A 324 -8.45 1.24 -26.09
C ASP A 324 -9.62 0.46 -25.42
N PRO A 325 -9.32 -0.60 -24.65
CA PRO A 325 -10.33 -1.35 -23.92
C PRO A 325 -10.81 -0.56 -22.68
N LYS A 326 -11.97 -0.94 -22.14
CA LYS A 326 -12.38 -0.54 -20.79
C LYS A 326 -11.29 -0.91 -19.79
N ARG A 327 -10.93 0.00 -18.88
CA ARG A 327 -9.87 -0.23 -17.89
C ARG A 327 -10.39 -0.19 -16.46
N VAL A 328 -9.89 -1.11 -15.64
CA VAL A 328 -10.18 -1.16 -14.20
C VAL A 328 -9.12 -0.36 -13.45
N TYR A 329 -9.57 0.52 -12.57
CA TYR A 329 -8.72 1.30 -11.67
C TYR A 329 -9.07 0.95 -10.23
N PHE A 330 -8.17 0.22 -9.58
CA PHE A 330 -8.35 -0.29 -8.23
C PHE A 330 -7.75 0.69 -7.22
N LEU A 331 -8.60 1.42 -6.50
CA LEU A 331 -8.19 2.44 -5.53
C LEU A 331 -8.10 1.83 -4.13
N SER A 332 -6.90 1.78 -3.55
CA SER A 332 -6.67 1.26 -2.20
C SER A 332 -5.55 2.02 -1.51
N LEU A 333 -5.71 2.36 -0.23
CA LEU A 333 -4.60 2.92 0.55
C LEU A 333 -3.50 1.87 0.79
N GLU A 334 -3.83 0.58 0.89
CA GLU A 334 -2.87 -0.48 1.23
C GLU A 334 -2.66 -1.52 0.11
N PHE A 335 -1.40 -1.93 -0.08
CA PHE A 335 -0.95 -3.07 -0.89
C PHE A 335 0.17 -3.85 -0.17
N LEU A 336 -0.14 -5.00 0.45
CA LEU A 336 0.85 -5.81 1.17
C LEU A 336 1.61 -6.73 0.18
N MET A 337 2.47 -6.15 -0.64
CA MET A 337 3.12 -6.85 -1.76
C MET A 337 4.06 -7.99 -1.30
N GLY A 338 4.88 -7.73 -0.28
CA GLY A 338 5.99 -8.61 0.12
C GLY A 338 7.20 -8.50 -0.81
N ARG A 339 8.17 -9.40 -0.66
CA ARG A 339 9.30 -9.55 -1.59
C ARG A 339 8.84 -9.79 -3.03
N SER A 340 9.46 -9.14 -4.00
CA SER A 340 9.06 -9.14 -5.41
C SER A 340 9.92 -10.05 -6.30
N LEU A 341 11.17 -10.37 -5.93
CA LEU A 341 12.10 -11.14 -6.76
C LEU A 341 11.53 -12.49 -7.22
N SER A 342 11.24 -13.38 -6.27
CA SER A 342 10.77 -14.75 -6.54
C SER A 342 9.45 -14.77 -7.31
N ASN A 343 8.51 -13.88 -6.95
CA ASN A 343 7.23 -13.73 -7.64
C ASN A 343 7.41 -13.23 -9.09
N SER A 344 8.41 -12.38 -9.33
CA SER A 344 8.67 -11.82 -10.66
C SER A 344 9.31 -12.86 -11.58
N VAL A 345 10.38 -13.55 -11.15
CA VAL A 345 11.03 -14.57 -11.98
C VAL A 345 10.13 -15.79 -12.26
N ILE A 346 9.24 -16.13 -11.32
CA ILE A 346 8.23 -17.19 -11.52
C ILE A 346 7.15 -16.74 -12.51
N ASN A 347 6.52 -15.57 -12.33
CA ASN A 347 5.48 -15.10 -13.26
C ASN A 347 6.05 -14.81 -14.67
N LEU A 348 7.30 -14.36 -14.77
CA LEU A 348 8.01 -14.19 -16.04
C LEU A 348 8.37 -15.51 -16.75
N GLY A 349 8.44 -16.63 -16.03
CA GLY A 349 8.84 -17.94 -16.56
C GLY A 349 10.36 -18.12 -16.72
N ILE A 350 11.15 -17.48 -15.86
CA ILE A 350 12.63 -17.38 -15.99
C ILE A 350 13.41 -17.71 -14.70
N ARG A 351 12.76 -18.31 -13.68
CA ARG A 351 13.42 -18.64 -12.40
C ARG A 351 14.65 -19.52 -12.59
N ASP A 352 14.51 -20.65 -13.27
CA ASP A 352 15.54 -21.69 -13.30
C ASP A 352 16.75 -21.25 -14.13
N GLN A 353 16.53 -20.41 -15.15
CA GLN A 353 17.56 -19.75 -15.93
C GLN A 353 18.36 -18.74 -15.09
N TYR A 354 17.71 -18.01 -14.17
CA TYR A 354 18.42 -17.17 -13.20
C TYR A 354 19.16 -18.01 -12.14
N ALA A 355 18.59 -19.12 -11.67
CA ALA A 355 19.26 -20.00 -10.70
C ALA A 355 20.54 -20.63 -11.29
N ASP A 356 20.49 -21.12 -12.54
CA ASP A 356 21.67 -21.57 -13.28
C ASP A 356 22.69 -20.44 -13.49
N ALA A 357 22.23 -19.28 -13.95
CA ALA A 357 23.10 -18.11 -14.19
C ALA A 357 23.85 -17.67 -12.91
N LEU A 358 23.17 -17.66 -11.77
CA LEU A 358 23.75 -17.31 -10.46
C LEU A 358 24.69 -18.40 -9.94
N SER A 359 24.30 -19.68 -10.05
CA SER A 359 25.14 -20.80 -9.62
C SER A 359 26.49 -20.83 -10.36
N GLN A 360 26.48 -20.53 -11.66
CA GLN A 360 27.70 -20.37 -12.46
C GLN A 360 28.55 -19.14 -12.09
N LEU A 361 27.97 -18.12 -11.44
CA LEU A 361 28.68 -16.97 -10.87
C LEU A 361 29.14 -17.21 -9.42
N GLY A 362 28.74 -18.32 -8.79
CA GLY A 362 29.06 -18.64 -7.39
C GLY A 362 28.04 -18.13 -6.36
N PHE A 363 26.84 -17.72 -6.78
CA PHE A 363 25.75 -17.27 -5.91
C PHE A 363 24.59 -18.27 -5.87
N GLU A 364 23.90 -18.36 -4.73
CA GLU A 364 22.65 -19.11 -4.60
C GLU A 364 21.45 -18.15 -4.70
N PHE A 365 20.45 -18.48 -5.53
CA PHE A 365 19.29 -17.61 -5.77
C PHE A 365 18.52 -17.32 -4.48
N GLU A 366 18.32 -18.35 -3.67
CA GLU A 366 17.62 -18.28 -2.39
C GLU A 366 18.32 -17.33 -1.39
N VAL A 367 19.66 -17.33 -1.31
CA VAL A 367 20.45 -16.42 -0.46
C VAL A 367 20.30 -14.96 -0.89
N LEU A 368 20.29 -14.71 -2.21
CA LEU A 368 20.06 -13.36 -2.75
C LEU A 368 18.59 -12.91 -2.56
N ALA A 369 17.63 -13.84 -2.62
CA ALA A 369 16.22 -13.55 -2.36
C ALA A 369 15.91 -13.27 -0.88
N GLU A 370 16.79 -13.64 0.05
CA GLU A 370 16.68 -13.28 1.48
C GLU A 370 17.29 -11.91 1.80
N GLN A 371 18.00 -11.27 0.87
CA GLN A 371 18.45 -9.88 1.00
C GLN A 371 17.34 -8.85 0.70
N GLU A 372 16.21 -9.28 0.12
CA GLU A 372 15.10 -8.40 -0.21
C GLU A 372 14.21 -8.13 1.02
N GLY A 373 14.00 -6.85 1.35
CA GLY A 373 13.01 -6.43 2.35
C GLY A 373 11.57 -6.47 1.83
N ASP A 374 10.60 -6.78 2.70
CA ASP A 374 9.18 -6.63 2.40
C ASP A 374 8.84 -5.16 2.07
N ALA A 375 8.18 -4.91 0.93
CA ALA A 375 7.69 -3.57 0.62
C ALA A 375 6.59 -3.13 1.61
N ALA A 376 6.88 -2.14 2.45
CA ALA A 376 6.04 -1.73 3.58
C ALA A 376 4.80 -0.89 3.19
N LEU A 377 4.14 -1.25 2.08
CA LEU A 377 3.05 -0.53 1.44
C LEU A 377 1.65 -0.89 1.98
N GLY A 378 1.58 -1.62 3.10
CA GLY A 378 0.34 -2.12 3.69
C GLY A 378 0.58 -2.90 4.98
N ASN A 379 -0.51 -3.29 5.65
CA ASN A 379 -0.48 -4.05 6.90
C ASN A 379 -1.60 -5.11 6.98
N GLY A 380 -2.81 -4.78 6.51
CA GLY A 380 -4.00 -5.60 6.75
C GLY A 380 -4.20 -6.84 5.85
N GLY A 381 -5.20 -7.65 6.20
CA GLY A 381 -5.78 -8.63 5.26
C GLY A 381 -6.38 -7.94 4.02
N LEU A 382 -6.89 -6.70 4.19
CA LEU A 382 -7.30 -5.78 3.13
C LEU A 382 -6.15 -5.51 2.15
N ALA A 383 -5.00 -5.06 2.66
CA ALA A 383 -3.78 -4.83 1.89
C ALA A 383 -3.33 -6.05 1.08
N ARG A 384 -3.44 -7.26 1.67
CA ARG A 384 -3.04 -8.49 0.98
C ARG A 384 -4.06 -8.95 -0.05
N LEU A 385 -5.34 -8.65 0.14
CA LEU A 385 -6.37 -8.83 -0.89
C LEU A 385 -6.04 -7.98 -2.13
N SER A 386 -5.77 -6.68 -1.95
CA SER A 386 -5.35 -5.77 -3.04
C SER A 386 -4.18 -6.34 -3.85
N ALA A 387 -3.14 -6.85 -3.16
CA ALA A 387 -1.97 -7.43 -3.79
C ALA A 387 -2.25 -8.79 -4.48
N CYS A 388 -3.16 -9.62 -3.96
CA CYS A 388 -3.61 -10.85 -4.63
C CYS A 388 -4.45 -10.52 -5.88
N GLN A 389 -5.32 -9.51 -5.80
CA GLN A 389 -6.17 -9.06 -6.89
C GLN A 389 -5.34 -8.49 -8.05
N MET A 390 -4.28 -7.73 -7.78
CA MET A 390 -3.35 -7.23 -8.82
C MET A 390 -2.65 -8.39 -9.57
N ASP A 391 -2.10 -9.38 -8.86
CA ASP A 391 -1.48 -10.57 -9.47
C ASP A 391 -2.48 -11.40 -10.30
N SER A 392 -3.74 -11.50 -9.85
CA SER A 392 -4.82 -12.15 -10.60
C SER A 392 -5.29 -11.36 -11.83
N MET A 393 -5.44 -10.04 -11.74
CA MET A 393 -5.79 -9.21 -12.90
C MET A 393 -4.69 -9.24 -13.97
N ALA A 394 -3.41 -9.26 -13.57
CA ALA A 394 -2.28 -9.45 -14.47
C ALA A 394 -2.31 -10.83 -15.15
N THR A 395 -2.51 -11.89 -14.36
CA THR A 395 -2.51 -13.29 -14.84
C THR A 395 -3.69 -13.58 -15.77
N LEU A 396 -4.87 -13.04 -15.49
CA LEU A 396 -6.07 -13.17 -16.32
C LEU A 396 -6.15 -12.16 -17.49
N ASP A 397 -5.04 -11.50 -17.81
CA ASP A 397 -4.89 -10.58 -18.94
C ASP A 397 -5.82 -9.34 -18.90
N TYR A 398 -6.42 -9.01 -17.75
CA TYR A 398 -7.33 -7.86 -17.64
C TYR A 398 -6.58 -6.52 -17.71
N PRO A 399 -7.11 -5.52 -18.43
CA PRO A 399 -6.53 -4.17 -18.53
C PRO A 399 -6.76 -3.36 -17.25
N ALA A 400 -6.05 -3.72 -16.18
CA ALA A 400 -6.18 -3.12 -14.86
C ALA A 400 -4.97 -2.26 -14.45
N TRP A 401 -5.18 -1.33 -13.51
CA TRP A 401 -4.16 -0.52 -12.84
C TRP A 401 -4.52 -0.37 -11.35
N GLY A 402 -3.54 -0.51 -10.47
CA GLY A 402 -3.69 -0.22 -9.04
C GLY A 402 -3.17 1.18 -8.71
N TYR A 403 -3.84 1.88 -7.79
CA TYR A 403 -3.39 3.17 -7.26
C TYR A 403 -3.38 3.17 -5.72
N GLY A 404 -2.31 3.72 -5.14
CA GLY A 404 -2.13 3.89 -3.69
C GLY A 404 -1.03 4.90 -3.33
N LEU A 405 -0.54 4.87 -2.09
CA LEU A 405 0.54 5.75 -1.59
C LEU A 405 1.87 5.01 -1.51
N ARG A 406 2.98 5.73 -1.78
CA ARG A 406 4.35 5.21 -1.62
C ARG A 406 4.83 5.47 -0.20
N TYR A 407 4.42 4.64 0.76
CA TYR A 407 4.77 4.80 2.16
C TYR A 407 6.27 4.69 2.43
N GLU A 408 6.84 5.72 3.05
CA GLU A 408 8.27 5.79 3.37
C GLU A 408 8.69 4.81 4.48
N TYR A 409 7.89 4.76 5.57
CA TYR A 409 8.17 3.97 6.78
C TYR A 409 7.10 2.92 7.11
N GLY A 410 6.18 2.68 6.16
CA GLY A 410 5.05 1.77 6.32
C GLY A 410 4.16 2.10 7.52
N LEU A 411 3.69 1.07 8.23
CA LEU A 411 2.99 1.24 9.50
C LEU A 411 3.99 1.33 10.68
N PHE A 412 4.76 0.27 10.89
CA PHE A 412 5.98 0.21 11.71
C PHE A 412 6.60 -1.20 11.59
N ARG A 413 7.92 -1.27 11.81
CA ARG A 413 8.66 -2.48 12.13
C ARG A 413 8.44 -2.84 13.61
N GLN A 414 8.07 -4.09 13.90
CA GLN A 414 7.81 -4.56 15.27
C GLN A 414 9.09 -5.10 15.88
N VAL A 415 9.55 -4.49 16.98
CA VAL A 415 10.65 -5.03 17.80
C VAL A 415 10.09 -5.48 19.14
N ILE A 416 10.58 -6.61 19.65
CA ILE A 416 10.26 -7.08 20.99
C ILE A 416 11.46 -6.82 21.91
N LEU A 417 11.24 -6.08 23.00
CA LEU A 417 12.22 -5.87 24.07
C LEU A 417 11.58 -6.31 25.39
N ASP A 418 12.25 -7.18 26.14
CA ASP A 418 11.73 -7.77 27.41
C ASP A 418 10.30 -8.33 27.31
N GLY A 419 9.90 -8.82 26.13
CA GLY A 419 8.55 -9.31 25.82
C GLY A 419 7.49 -8.25 25.55
N PHE A 420 7.84 -6.97 25.50
CA PHE A 420 6.96 -5.85 25.12
C PHE A 420 7.13 -5.47 23.65
N GLN A 421 6.04 -5.08 22.98
CA GLN A 421 6.09 -4.51 21.63
C GLN A 421 6.56 -3.07 21.67
N HIS A 422 7.63 -2.80 20.91
CA HIS A 422 8.09 -1.47 20.53
C HIS A 422 7.94 -1.26 19.01
N GLU A 423 7.50 -0.07 18.64
CA GLU A 423 7.39 0.37 17.24
C GLU A 423 8.68 1.06 16.78
N GLN A 424 9.16 0.71 15.59
CA GLN A 424 10.22 1.44 14.87
C GLN A 424 9.77 1.79 13.45
N PRO A 425 10.29 2.85 12.80
CA PRO A 425 10.03 3.09 11.38
C PRO A 425 10.52 1.92 10.52
N ASP A 426 9.78 1.55 9.47
CA ASP A 426 10.19 0.47 8.56
C ASP A 426 11.05 1.03 7.42
N PHE A 427 12.38 0.95 7.57
CA PHE A 427 13.36 1.62 6.71
C PHE A 427 13.59 0.95 5.33
N TRP A 428 12.55 0.35 4.74
CA TRP A 428 12.61 -0.45 3.50
C TRP A 428 13.13 0.31 2.27
N LEU A 429 13.15 1.66 2.30
CA LEU A 429 13.59 2.53 1.21
C LEU A 429 14.97 3.18 1.42
N ASN A 430 15.68 2.90 2.52
CA ASN A 430 16.98 3.54 2.83
C ASN A 430 18.04 3.34 1.74
N PHE A 431 17.96 2.25 0.98
CA PHE A 431 18.85 1.93 -0.15
C PHE A 431 18.13 2.02 -1.50
N GLY A 432 17.01 2.73 -1.56
CA GLY A 432 16.07 2.73 -2.68
C GLY A 432 15.23 1.45 -2.74
N ASN A 433 14.45 1.32 -3.82
CA ASN A 433 13.70 0.13 -4.18
C ASN A 433 14.06 -0.20 -5.64
N PRO A 434 14.66 -1.37 -5.94
CA PRO A 434 15.09 -1.68 -7.31
C PRO A 434 13.90 -1.88 -8.27
N TRP A 435 12.70 -2.21 -7.77
CA TRP A 435 11.52 -2.58 -8.57
C TRP A 435 10.72 -1.40 -9.13
N GLU A 436 10.75 -0.25 -8.45
CA GLU A 436 9.95 0.91 -8.85
C GLU A 436 10.64 1.76 -9.93
N THR A 437 9.84 2.44 -10.73
CA THR A 437 10.31 3.43 -11.70
C THR A 437 9.67 4.78 -11.41
N GLU A 438 10.46 5.72 -10.88
CA GLU A 438 10.04 7.11 -10.70
C GLU A 438 9.67 7.74 -12.06
N ARG A 439 8.52 8.42 -12.10
CA ARG A 439 8.01 9.11 -13.28
C ARG A 439 7.88 10.60 -12.98
N VAL A 440 9.00 11.30 -12.84
CA VAL A 440 9.07 12.78 -12.62
C VAL A 440 8.36 13.66 -13.67
N HIS A 441 7.89 13.09 -14.78
CA HIS A 441 7.06 13.75 -15.79
C HIS A 441 5.55 13.45 -15.64
N VAL A 442 5.18 12.63 -14.65
CA VAL A 442 3.81 12.32 -14.23
C VAL A 442 3.68 12.83 -12.80
N THR A 443 3.45 14.14 -12.72
CA THR A 443 3.38 14.91 -11.49
C THR A 443 2.08 15.72 -11.52
N TYR A 444 1.30 15.68 -10.45
CA TYR A 444 0.00 16.35 -10.38
C TYR A 444 -0.11 17.22 -9.11
N PRO A 445 -0.57 18.48 -9.23
CA PRO A 445 -0.80 19.33 -8.08
C PRO A 445 -2.06 18.89 -7.32
N VAL A 446 -1.90 18.60 -6.04
CA VAL A 446 -2.98 18.36 -5.07
C VAL A 446 -3.19 19.63 -4.25
N LYS A 447 -4.46 20.05 -4.16
CA LYS A 447 -4.91 21.27 -3.49
C LYS A 447 -5.43 20.97 -2.09
N PHE A 448 -5.18 21.85 -1.13
CA PHE A 448 -5.75 21.83 0.22
C PHE A 448 -6.16 23.22 0.70
N TYR A 449 -7.11 23.27 1.65
CA TYR A 449 -7.69 24.47 2.26
C TYR A 449 -8.19 25.49 1.22
N GLY A 450 -8.16 26.78 1.55
CA GLY A 450 -8.51 27.86 0.66
C GLY A 450 -10.00 28.19 0.65
N VAL A 451 -10.47 28.79 -0.44
CA VAL A 451 -11.84 29.32 -0.59
C VAL A 451 -12.46 28.96 -1.94
N VAL A 452 -13.79 28.92 -1.99
CA VAL A 452 -14.54 28.74 -3.24
C VAL A 452 -15.28 30.02 -3.55
N GLU A 453 -15.06 30.56 -4.74
CA GLU A 453 -15.66 31.80 -5.24
C GLU A 453 -16.53 31.48 -6.48
N GLU A 454 -17.58 32.28 -6.72
CA GLU A 454 -18.47 32.12 -7.88
C GLU A 454 -18.16 33.19 -8.94
N GLU A 455 -17.51 32.78 -10.02
CA GLU A 455 -17.29 33.65 -11.19
C GLU A 455 -18.42 33.49 -12.22
N ASN A 456 -18.71 34.58 -12.95
CA ASN A 456 -19.70 34.59 -14.02
C ASN A 456 -18.98 34.76 -15.37
N LEU A 457 -18.59 33.63 -15.98
CA LEU A 457 -17.90 33.58 -17.27
C LEU A 457 -18.92 33.37 -18.40
N ASN A 458 -18.98 34.30 -19.35
CA ASN A 458 -19.90 34.28 -20.50
C ASN A 458 -21.40 34.12 -20.16
N GLY A 459 -21.80 34.43 -18.92
CA GLY A 459 -23.17 34.27 -18.41
C GLY A 459 -23.42 32.94 -17.67
N GLU A 460 -22.42 32.06 -17.59
CA GLU A 460 -22.46 30.85 -16.77
C GLU A 460 -21.80 31.11 -15.41
N LYS A 461 -22.47 30.71 -14.32
CA LYS A 461 -21.90 30.65 -12.97
C LYS A 461 -20.96 29.46 -12.87
N ARG A 462 -19.71 29.67 -12.46
CA ARG A 462 -18.71 28.62 -12.23
C ARG A 462 -18.09 28.78 -10.84
N ASN A 463 -17.91 27.66 -10.14
CA ASN A 463 -17.25 27.65 -8.83
C ASN A 463 -15.75 27.47 -9.04
N ILE A 464 -14.95 28.44 -8.60
CA ILE A 464 -13.49 28.36 -8.66
C ILE A 464 -12.96 28.11 -7.26
N TRP A 465 -12.20 27.02 -7.09
CA TRP A 465 -11.52 26.71 -5.84
C TRP A 465 -10.08 27.21 -5.88
N THR A 466 -9.85 28.30 -5.14
CA THR A 466 -8.52 28.88 -4.89
C THR A 466 -7.93 28.22 -3.65
N PRO A 467 -6.87 27.40 -3.78
CA PRO A 467 -6.31 26.63 -2.66
C PRO A 467 -5.53 27.51 -1.66
N GLY A 468 -5.39 27.02 -0.43
CA GLY A 468 -4.51 27.62 0.59
C GLY A 468 -3.14 26.93 0.70
N GLU A 469 -3.03 25.68 0.23
CA GLU A 469 -1.80 24.89 0.18
C GLU A 469 -1.83 24.03 -1.10
N VAL A 470 -0.68 23.83 -1.75
CA VAL A 470 -0.51 22.95 -2.92
C VAL A 470 0.68 22.04 -2.70
N VAL A 471 0.51 20.75 -2.96
CA VAL A 471 1.51 19.70 -2.81
C VAL A 471 1.57 18.88 -4.10
N GLU A 472 2.77 18.54 -4.58
CA GLU A 472 2.92 17.77 -5.81
C GLU A 472 2.89 16.26 -5.54
N ALA A 473 2.13 15.53 -6.36
CA ALA A 473 2.06 14.08 -6.34
C ALA A 473 2.87 13.47 -7.49
N VAL A 474 4.05 12.94 -7.18
CA VAL A 474 4.93 12.26 -8.15
C VAL A 474 4.62 10.76 -8.20
N ALA A 475 4.46 10.22 -9.41
CA ALA A 475 4.20 8.80 -9.63
C ALA A 475 5.46 7.92 -9.56
N TYR A 476 5.33 6.76 -8.91
CA TYR A 476 6.29 5.66 -8.95
C TYR A 476 5.58 4.40 -9.47
N ASP A 477 5.99 3.90 -10.63
CA ASP A 477 5.40 2.72 -11.28
C ASP A 477 6.09 1.44 -10.80
N ASN A 478 5.31 0.51 -10.24
CA ASN A 478 5.74 -0.84 -9.89
C ASN A 478 5.09 -1.84 -10.87
N PRO A 479 5.85 -2.50 -11.76
CA PRO A 479 5.30 -3.47 -12.72
C PRO A 479 4.80 -4.75 -12.02
N ILE A 480 3.62 -5.22 -12.41
CA ILE A 480 3.01 -6.45 -11.88
C ILE A 480 2.89 -7.48 -13.02
N PRO A 481 3.78 -8.48 -13.10
CA PRO A 481 3.75 -9.50 -14.16
C PRO A 481 2.65 -10.54 -13.92
N GLY A 482 1.91 -10.93 -14.96
CA GLY A 482 0.97 -12.04 -14.91
C GLY A 482 1.65 -13.40 -15.15
N TYR A 483 1.24 -14.45 -14.44
CA TYR A 483 1.82 -15.79 -14.61
C TYR A 483 1.43 -16.42 -15.94
N GLY A 484 2.43 -16.83 -16.75
CA GLY A 484 2.19 -17.48 -18.04
C GLY A 484 1.62 -16.56 -19.13
N THR A 485 1.85 -15.24 -19.02
CA THR A 485 1.47 -14.25 -20.04
C THR A 485 2.56 -13.19 -20.26
N ARG A 486 2.49 -12.46 -21.38
CA ARG A 486 3.27 -11.24 -21.61
C ARG A 486 2.67 -10.05 -20.84
N ASN A 487 1.37 -10.06 -20.50
CA ASN A 487 0.71 -8.95 -19.80
C ASN A 487 1.41 -8.63 -18.47
N THR A 488 1.86 -7.38 -18.35
CA THR A 488 2.48 -6.80 -17.15
C THR A 488 1.81 -5.46 -16.86
N ILE A 489 0.92 -5.46 -15.87
CA ILE A 489 0.15 -4.27 -15.47
C ILE A 489 0.94 -3.40 -14.49
N THR A 490 0.34 -2.34 -13.96
CA THR A 490 1.05 -1.36 -13.12
C THR A 490 0.31 -1.11 -11.80
N LEU A 491 1.05 -1.16 -10.70
CA LEU A 491 0.71 -0.51 -9.43
C LEU A 491 1.41 0.85 -9.41
N ARG A 492 0.65 1.95 -9.47
CA ARG A 492 1.17 3.32 -9.40
C ARG A 492 1.00 3.87 -7.99
N LEU A 493 2.11 4.29 -7.40
CA LEU A 493 2.15 4.82 -6.04
C LEU A 493 2.50 6.30 -6.08
N TRP A 494 1.81 7.10 -5.27
CA TRP A 494 2.06 8.54 -5.16
C TRP A 494 2.96 8.86 -3.97
N ALA A 495 3.98 9.69 -4.19
CA ALA A 495 4.76 10.32 -3.11
C ALA A 495 4.53 11.82 -3.09
N GLY A 496 4.40 12.39 -1.88
CA GLY A 496 4.32 13.83 -1.65
C GLY A 496 5.68 14.50 -1.86
N LYS A 497 5.69 15.58 -2.64
CA LYS A 497 6.83 16.47 -2.84
C LYS A 497 6.38 17.93 -2.64
N PRO A 498 7.26 18.82 -2.16
CA PRO A 498 6.95 20.26 -2.17
C PRO A 498 6.70 20.73 -3.61
N SER A 499 5.79 21.70 -3.76
CA SER A 499 5.59 22.40 -5.05
C SER A 499 6.67 23.47 -5.26
N ASP A 500 7.09 23.66 -6.51
CA ASP A 500 8.13 24.64 -6.94
C ASP A 500 7.80 26.12 -6.64
N GLN A 501 6.64 26.43 -6.03
CA GLN A 501 6.10 27.79 -5.98
C GLN A 501 6.66 28.70 -4.86
N HIS A 502 7.11 28.15 -3.73
CA HIS A 502 7.45 28.94 -2.53
C HIS A 502 8.66 28.36 -1.76
N ASP A 503 9.88 28.70 -2.20
CA ASP A 503 11.11 28.33 -1.46
C ASP A 503 12.18 29.43 -1.50
N MET A 504 12.53 29.93 -2.70
CA MET A 504 13.61 30.93 -2.87
C MET A 504 13.41 32.23 -2.08
N GLU A 505 12.19 32.70 -1.87
CA GLU A 505 11.94 33.93 -1.09
C GLU A 505 12.15 33.72 0.41
N ALA A 506 11.79 32.55 0.96
CA ALA A 506 12.07 32.19 2.34
C ALA A 506 13.59 32.02 2.58
N TYR A 507 14.29 31.34 1.66
CA TYR A 507 15.76 31.26 1.70
C TYR A 507 16.44 32.62 1.59
N ASN A 508 15.99 33.50 0.68
CA ASN A 508 16.57 34.84 0.50
C ASN A 508 16.31 35.80 1.67
N THR A 509 15.24 35.58 2.44
CA THR A 509 14.91 36.37 3.65
C THR A 509 15.49 35.77 4.94
N GLY A 510 16.10 34.59 4.87
CA GLY A 510 16.71 33.89 6.01
C GLY A 510 15.75 33.02 6.83
N ASP A 511 14.51 32.84 6.37
CA ASP A 511 13.51 31.97 7.02
C ASP A 511 13.64 30.51 6.55
N TYR A 512 14.81 29.93 6.82
CA TYR A 512 15.14 28.54 6.47
C TYR A 512 14.23 27.53 7.19
N ILE A 513 13.61 27.93 8.31
CA ILE A 513 12.74 27.04 9.10
C ILE A 513 11.41 26.83 8.37
N ASN A 514 10.74 27.89 7.91
CA ASN A 514 9.46 27.72 7.22
C ASN A 514 9.60 27.05 5.84
N ALA A 515 10.74 27.23 5.16
CA ALA A 515 11.10 26.45 3.97
C ALA A 515 11.12 24.94 4.25
N VAL A 516 11.93 24.50 5.23
CA VAL A 516 12.05 23.09 5.62
C VAL A 516 10.73 22.52 6.14
N VAL A 517 9.98 23.28 6.96
CA VAL A 517 8.66 22.85 7.48
C VAL A 517 7.63 22.66 6.36
N THR A 518 7.64 23.52 5.34
CA THR A 518 6.71 23.39 4.20
C THR A 518 7.01 22.13 3.38
N ARG A 519 8.30 21.87 3.12
CA ARG A 519 8.74 20.63 2.50
C ARG A 519 8.37 19.40 3.34
N GLN A 520 8.63 19.41 4.64
CA GLN A 520 8.37 18.27 5.51
C GLN A 520 6.86 17.96 5.60
N LYS A 521 5.98 18.97 5.60
CA LYS A 521 4.52 18.78 5.51
C LYS A 521 4.09 18.02 4.25
N ALA A 522 4.70 18.31 3.10
CA ALA A 522 4.42 17.61 1.85
C ALA A 522 4.89 16.15 1.88
N GLU A 523 6.12 15.91 2.32
CA GLU A 523 6.72 14.56 2.38
C GLU A 523 5.97 13.66 3.40
N ASN A 524 5.61 14.23 4.57
CA ASN A 524 4.85 13.55 5.65
C ASN A 524 3.53 12.90 5.19
N ILE A 525 2.87 13.41 4.15
CA ILE A 525 1.63 12.81 3.62
C ILE A 525 1.91 11.36 3.17
N SER A 526 3.06 11.11 2.55
CA SER A 526 3.48 9.77 2.12
C SER A 526 4.40 9.04 3.12
N SER A 527 4.63 9.53 4.34
CA SER A 527 5.62 8.90 5.22
C SER A 527 5.09 7.66 5.99
N VAL A 528 3.90 7.70 6.57
CA VAL A 528 3.39 6.63 7.47
C VAL A 528 1.95 6.22 7.12
N LEU A 529 1.68 4.91 7.10
CA LEU A 529 0.36 4.30 6.94
C LEU A 529 -0.45 4.37 8.24
N TYR A 530 -1.69 4.87 8.18
CA TYR A 530 -2.61 5.04 9.32
C TYR A 530 -1.98 5.81 10.51
N PRO A 531 -1.68 7.11 10.34
CA PRO A 531 -1.26 7.98 11.44
C PRO A 531 -2.31 8.04 12.58
N ASP A 532 -1.85 8.29 13.81
CA ASP A 532 -2.68 8.28 15.02
C ASP A 532 -3.74 9.40 15.03
N ASP A 533 -4.96 9.01 14.65
CA ASP A 533 -6.13 9.88 14.49
C ASP A 533 -6.90 10.14 15.81
N ARG A 534 -6.30 9.86 16.98
CA ARG A 534 -6.83 10.34 18.26
C ARG A 534 -6.74 11.87 18.39
N SER A 535 -5.77 12.48 17.73
CA SER A 535 -5.58 13.95 17.67
C SER A 535 -6.34 14.58 16.47
N PHE A 536 -6.59 15.89 16.53
CA PHE A 536 -7.15 16.61 15.37
C PHE A 536 -6.21 16.56 14.17
N GLN A 537 -4.91 16.79 14.42
CA GLN A 537 -3.85 16.78 13.42
C GLN A 537 -3.69 15.40 12.75
N GLY A 538 -3.91 14.31 13.50
CA GLY A 538 -3.93 12.95 12.95
C GLY A 538 -5.12 12.69 12.02
N LYS A 539 -6.32 13.16 12.38
CA LYS A 539 -7.51 13.11 11.50
C LYS A 539 -7.31 13.95 10.24
N GLU A 540 -6.71 15.12 10.39
CA GLU A 540 -6.37 16.02 9.29
C GLU A 540 -5.34 15.38 8.34
N LEU A 541 -4.27 14.76 8.87
CA LEU A 541 -3.28 14.06 8.06
C LEU A 541 -3.87 12.82 7.36
N ARG A 542 -4.69 12.02 8.05
CA ARG A 542 -5.43 10.88 7.47
C ARG A 542 -6.35 11.34 6.32
N LEU A 543 -7.00 12.49 6.47
CA LEU A 543 -7.84 13.07 5.41
C LEU A 543 -7.01 13.63 4.25
N LYS A 544 -5.87 14.29 4.52
CA LYS A 544 -4.91 14.69 3.48
C LYS A 544 -4.42 13.48 2.69
N GLN A 545 -4.08 12.37 3.34
CA GLN A 545 -3.66 11.12 2.69
C GLN A 545 -4.72 10.57 1.73
N GLN A 546 -5.97 10.47 2.18
CA GLN A 546 -7.10 10.02 1.35
C GLN A 546 -7.27 10.90 0.12
N TYR A 547 -7.35 12.22 0.31
CA TYR A 547 -7.57 13.13 -0.81
C TYR A 547 -6.37 13.24 -1.76
N PHE A 548 -5.14 13.20 -1.25
CA PHE A 548 -3.91 13.27 -2.05
C PHE A 548 -3.81 12.13 -3.05
N PHE A 549 -3.97 10.88 -2.59
CA PHE A 549 -3.94 9.73 -3.48
C PHE A 549 -5.13 9.73 -4.44
N VAL A 550 -6.32 10.15 -3.97
CA VAL A 550 -7.53 10.25 -4.81
C VAL A 550 -7.34 11.25 -5.95
N SER A 551 -6.98 12.51 -5.67
CA SER A 551 -6.90 13.56 -6.70
C SER A 551 -5.82 13.25 -7.73
N ALA A 552 -4.63 12.83 -7.30
CA ALA A 552 -3.56 12.43 -8.23
C ALA A 552 -3.97 11.25 -9.13
N SER A 553 -4.68 10.25 -8.58
CA SER A 553 -5.19 9.11 -9.36
C SER A 553 -6.26 9.52 -10.36
N ILE A 554 -7.24 10.34 -9.95
CA ILE A 554 -8.32 10.82 -10.84
C ILE A 554 -7.75 11.72 -11.95
N GLN A 555 -6.79 12.59 -11.64
CA GLN A 555 -6.10 13.41 -12.64
C GLN A 555 -5.37 12.54 -13.69
N ASP A 556 -4.64 11.50 -13.29
CA ASP A 556 -3.98 10.61 -14.27
C ASP A 556 -4.94 9.75 -15.10
N ILE A 557 -6.05 9.31 -14.51
CA ILE A 557 -7.10 8.56 -15.22
C ILE A 557 -7.77 9.45 -16.28
N ILE A 558 -8.15 10.68 -15.91
CA ILE A 558 -8.79 11.64 -16.82
C ILE A 558 -7.82 12.09 -17.92
N ARG A 559 -6.56 12.41 -17.59
CA ARG A 559 -5.53 12.72 -18.60
C ARG A 559 -5.35 11.55 -19.58
N ARG A 560 -5.28 10.31 -19.08
CA ARG A 560 -5.07 9.11 -19.91
C ARG A 560 -6.26 8.79 -20.81
N PHE A 561 -7.49 9.10 -20.37
CA PHE A 561 -8.66 9.05 -21.24
C PHE A 561 -8.58 10.13 -22.34
N LYS A 562 -8.24 11.38 -21.97
CA LYS A 562 -8.04 12.51 -22.88
C LYS A 562 -6.82 12.38 -23.83
N ASP A 563 -5.94 11.39 -23.63
CA ASP A 563 -4.92 11.00 -24.62
C ASP A 563 -5.52 10.42 -25.92
N GLY A 564 -6.77 9.94 -25.89
CA GLY A 564 -7.46 9.31 -27.03
C GLY A 564 -8.90 9.79 -27.26
N HIS A 565 -9.55 10.38 -26.25
CA HIS A 565 -10.96 10.78 -26.28
C HIS A 565 -11.13 12.30 -26.20
N THR A 566 -12.08 12.85 -26.99
CA THR A 566 -12.34 14.31 -27.07
C THR A 566 -13.49 14.80 -26.20
N ASN A 567 -14.31 13.89 -25.66
CA ASN A 567 -15.41 14.19 -24.75
C ASN A 567 -15.58 13.02 -23.75
N PHE A 568 -16.43 13.19 -22.74
CA PHE A 568 -16.66 12.19 -21.68
C PHE A 568 -17.88 11.26 -21.92
N ASP A 569 -18.46 11.24 -23.12
CA ASP A 569 -19.64 10.41 -23.39
C ASP A 569 -19.31 8.91 -23.37
N GLU A 570 -18.11 8.52 -23.81
CA GLU A 570 -17.60 7.15 -23.69
C GLU A 570 -16.94 6.83 -22.33
N PHE A 571 -16.84 7.79 -21.40
CA PHE A 571 -16.11 7.59 -20.12
C PHE A 571 -16.61 6.36 -19.32
N PRO A 572 -17.93 6.10 -19.19
CA PRO A 572 -18.44 4.89 -18.53
C PRO A 572 -18.08 3.56 -19.22
N GLU A 573 -17.83 3.58 -20.53
CA GLU A 573 -17.45 2.40 -21.32
C GLU A 573 -15.92 2.21 -21.37
N LYS A 574 -15.15 3.19 -20.90
CA LYS A 574 -13.68 3.18 -20.90
C LYS A 574 -13.06 3.10 -19.51
N VAL A 575 -13.81 3.44 -18.46
CA VAL A 575 -13.33 3.57 -17.08
C VAL A 575 -14.23 2.79 -16.12
N ALA A 576 -13.64 1.94 -15.28
CA ALA A 576 -14.26 1.38 -14.08
C ALA A 576 -13.39 1.70 -12.86
N LEU A 577 -14.00 2.22 -11.79
CA LEU A 577 -13.35 2.64 -10.55
C LEU A 577 -13.82 1.77 -9.39
N GLN A 578 -12.92 0.92 -8.88
CA GLN A 578 -13.19 0.10 -7.71
C GLN A 578 -12.73 0.82 -6.44
N LEU A 579 -13.68 1.16 -5.58
CA LEU A 579 -13.45 1.62 -4.21
C LEU A 579 -13.21 0.39 -3.32
N ASN A 580 -12.01 0.28 -2.75
CA ASN A 580 -11.67 -0.76 -1.77
C ASN A 580 -11.78 -0.19 -0.35
N ASP A 581 -12.87 -0.55 0.34
CA ASP A 581 -13.38 0.12 1.54
C ASP A 581 -13.67 1.62 1.32
N THR A 582 -13.90 2.36 2.41
CA THR A 582 -14.41 3.73 2.46
C THR A 582 -13.36 4.82 2.26
N HIS A 583 -12.07 4.49 2.44
CA HIS A 583 -10.95 5.42 2.29
C HIS A 583 -10.90 6.17 0.92
N PRO A 584 -11.15 5.51 -0.24
CA PRO A 584 -11.22 6.20 -1.53
C PRO A 584 -12.54 6.92 -1.82
N SER A 585 -13.55 6.93 -0.94
CA SER A 585 -14.90 7.48 -1.24
C SER A 585 -14.90 8.96 -1.65
N LEU A 586 -13.86 9.74 -1.34
CA LEU A 586 -13.69 11.11 -1.84
C LEU A 586 -13.53 11.18 -3.37
N ALA A 587 -13.18 10.08 -4.04
CA ALA A 587 -13.08 10.01 -5.50
C ALA A 587 -14.40 10.35 -6.20
N ILE A 588 -15.55 10.08 -5.56
CA ILE A 588 -16.87 10.48 -6.06
C ILE A 588 -16.99 12.01 -6.12
N ALA A 589 -16.56 12.70 -5.06
CA ALA A 589 -16.60 14.16 -5.00
C ALA A 589 -15.55 14.79 -5.92
N GLU A 590 -14.37 14.17 -6.07
CA GLU A 590 -13.31 14.68 -6.95
C GLU A 590 -13.61 14.48 -8.45
N VAL A 591 -14.19 13.35 -8.85
CA VAL A 591 -14.69 13.17 -10.23
C VAL A 591 -15.78 14.19 -10.53
N MET A 592 -16.73 14.39 -9.62
CA MET A 592 -17.74 15.45 -9.78
C MET A 592 -17.12 16.84 -9.87
N ARG A 593 -16.08 17.14 -9.08
CA ARG A 593 -15.35 18.42 -9.13
C ARG A 593 -14.68 18.63 -10.48
N VAL A 594 -13.89 17.67 -10.97
CA VAL A 594 -13.19 17.82 -12.26
C VAL A 594 -14.19 17.91 -13.41
N LEU A 595 -15.20 17.03 -13.46
CA LEU A 595 -16.19 17.04 -14.52
C LEU A 595 -17.03 18.33 -14.57
N VAL A 596 -17.41 18.90 -13.42
CA VAL A 596 -18.24 20.12 -13.37
C VAL A 596 -17.41 21.41 -13.45
N ASP A 597 -16.32 21.52 -12.68
CA ASP A 597 -15.59 22.79 -12.51
C ASP A 597 -14.46 22.99 -13.53
N GLU A 598 -13.85 21.90 -14.05
CA GLU A 598 -12.73 21.97 -15.00
C GLU A 598 -13.16 21.62 -16.44
N GLU A 599 -13.90 20.52 -16.60
CA GLU A 599 -14.37 20.02 -17.91
C GLU A 599 -15.74 20.63 -18.31
N ASN A 600 -16.41 21.34 -17.39
CA ASN A 600 -17.64 22.12 -17.62
C ASN A 600 -18.88 21.30 -18.03
N LEU A 601 -19.00 20.06 -17.56
CA LEU A 601 -20.22 19.26 -17.72
C LEU A 601 -21.32 19.76 -16.77
N GLY A 602 -22.54 19.93 -17.29
CA GLY A 602 -23.72 20.17 -16.46
C GLY A 602 -23.95 19.03 -15.46
N TRP A 603 -24.23 19.39 -14.19
CA TRP A 603 -24.28 18.48 -13.04
C TRP A 603 -24.89 17.10 -13.30
N ASN A 604 -26.07 17.05 -13.93
CA ASN A 604 -26.80 15.80 -14.13
C ASN A 604 -26.04 14.82 -15.04
N LYS A 605 -25.27 15.31 -16.01
CA LYS A 605 -24.41 14.48 -16.88
C LYS A 605 -23.18 13.97 -16.12
N ALA A 606 -22.53 14.84 -15.34
CA ALA A 606 -21.40 14.45 -14.49
C ALA A 606 -21.81 13.38 -13.45
N TRP A 607 -23.00 13.52 -12.85
CA TRP A 607 -23.51 12.57 -11.86
C TRP A 607 -23.93 11.22 -12.48
N ASP A 608 -24.55 11.23 -13.66
CA ASP A 608 -24.86 10.01 -14.41
C ASP A 608 -23.57 9.23 -14.79
N ILE A 609 -22.52 9.94 -15.23
CA ILE A 609 -21.20 9.35 -15.47
C ILE A 609 -20.61 8.77 -14.18
N ALA A 610 -20.61 9.52 -13.07
CA ALA A 610 -20.08 9.07 -11.79
C ALA A 610 -20.79 7.81 -11.28
N CYS A 611 -22.12 7.75 -11.34
CA CYS A 611 -22.89 6.58 -10.94
C CYS A 611 -22.57 5.32 -11.75
N LYS A 612 -22.17 5.46 -13.03
CA LYS A 612 -21.86 4.33 -13.93
C LYS A 612 -20.42 3.81 -13.85
N ILE A 613 -19.50 4.56 -13.26
CA ILE A 613 -18.08 4.15 -13.15
C ILE A 613 -17.70 3.60 -11.78
N PHE A 614 -18.40 3.98 -10.70
CA PHE A 614 -18.02 3.58 -9.34
C PHE A 614 -18.66 2.26 -8.88
N SER A 615 -17.82 1.37 -8.37
CA SER A 615 -18.18 0.16 -7.63
C SER A 615 -17.56 0.19 -6.23
N PHE A 616 -18.25 -0.34 -5.22
CA PHE A 616 -17.85 -0.26 -3.81
C PHE A 616 -17.80 -1.62 -3.12
N THR A 617 -16.62 -2.01 -2.66
CA THR A 617 -16.42 -3.18 -1.80
C THR A 617 -16.23 -2.72 -0.36
N ILE A 618 -16.95 -3.34 0.58
CA ILE A 618 -16.85 -2.99 2.01
C ILE A 618 -16.42 -4.19 2.85
N HIS A 619 -15.58 -3.94 3.86
CA HIS A 619 -15.03 -4.98 4.76
C HIS A 619 -15.46 -4.78 6.23
N ALA A 620 -16.16 -3.68 6.53
CA ALA A 620 -16.66 -3.38 7.86
C ALA A 620 -17.87 -4.26 8.25
N VAL A 621 -17.83 -4.84 9.45
CA VAL A 621 -18.85 -5.74 10.01
C VAL A 621 -19.83 -5.00 10.93
N ILE A 622 -19.39 -3.90 11.55
CA ILE A 622 -20.15 -3.12 12.55
C ILE A 622 -20.26 -1.65 12.13
N ALA A 623 -21.32 -0.96 12.56
CA ALA A 623 -21.62 0.41 12.15
C ALA A 623 -20.62 1.44 12.70
N GLU A 624 -20.03 1.15 13.86
CA GLU A 624 -18.99 1.92 14.52
C GLU A 624 -17.65 1.87 13.76
N GLY A 625 -17.48 0.87 12.87
CA GLY A 625 -16.33 0.73 12.00
C GLY A 625 -16.44 1.48 10.67
N LEU A 626 -17.56 2.17 10.41
CA LEU A 626 -17.77 2.95 9.19
C LEU A 626 -17.16 4.34 9.32
N GLU A 627 -16.38 4.77 8.31
CA GLU A 627 -15.70 6.06 8.35
C GLU A 627 -16.67 7.25 8.33
N LYS A 628 -16.53 8.14 9.32
CA LYS A 628 -17.28 9.38 9.47
C LYS A 628 -16.32 10.56 9.61
N ILE A 629 -16.43 11.54 8.71
CA ILE A 629 -15.57 12.74 8.71
C ILE A 629 -16.34 13.92 9.32
N PRO A 630 -15.81 14.62 10.35
CA PRO A 630 -16.42 15.85 10.85
C PRO A 630 -16.55 16.93 9.76
N VAL A 631 -17.72 17.56 9.66
CA VAL A 631 -18.00 18.59 8.65
C VAL A 631 -17.02 19.76 8.73
N ASP A 632 -16.64 20.20 9.93
CA ASP A 632 -15.73 21.34 10.12
C ASP A 632 -14.30 21.03 9.64
N LEU A 633 -13.88 19.76 9.74
CA LEU A 633 -12.59 19.29 9.22
C LEU A 633 -12.65 19.16 7.68
N LEU A 634 -13.73 18.60 7.13
CA LEU A 634 -13.87 18.48 5.67
C LEU A 634 -14.05 19.86 5.00
N GLY A 635 -14.78 20.78 5.65
CA GLY A 635 -15.03 22.12 5.14
C GLY A 635 -13.83 23.05 5.22
N SER A 636 -12.96 22.89 6.21
CA SER A 636 -11.71 23.65 6.30
C SER A 636 -10.65 23.16 5.31
N LEU A 637 -10.54 21.83 5.10
CA LEU A 637 -9.50 21.23 4.24
C LEU A 637 -9.93 21.11 2.76
N LEU A 638 -11.20 20.81 2.49
CA LEU A 638 -11.75 20.49 1.16
C LEU A 638 -13.11 21.19 0.92
N PRO A 639 -13.16 22.54 0.94
CA PRO A 639 -14.41 23.31 0.93
C PRO A 639 -15.28 23.03 -0.30
N ARG A 640 -14.67 22.82 -1.47
CA ARG A 640 -15.42 22.52 -2.71
C ARG A 640 -16.06 21.13 -2.67
N HIS A 641 -15.37 20.13 -2.13
CA HIS A 641 -15.91 18.77 -2.00
C HIS A 641 -17.05 18.70 -1.00
N LEU A 642 -17.01 19.49 0.09
CA LEU A 642 -18.14 19.61 1.01
C LEU A 642 -19.40 20.18 0.34
N GLN A 643 -19.27 21.21 -0.51
CA GLN A 643 -20.39 21.72 -1.31
C GLN A 643 -20.97 20.62 -2.23
N ILE A 644 -20.10 19.92 -2.97
CA ILE A 644 -20.51 18.84 -3.88
C ILE A 644 -21.21 17.71 -3.11
N ILE A 645 -20.71 17.32 -1.94
CA ILE A 645 -21.33 16.30 -1.08
C ILE A 645 -22.69 16.77 -0.55
N TYR A 646 -22.86 18.05 -0.23
CA TYR A 646 -24.16 18.61 0.13
C TYR A 646 -25.14 18.65 -1.06
N ASP A 647 -24.70 18.99 -2.26
CA ASP A 647 -25.53 18.96 -3.47
C ASP A 647 -25.97 17.52 -3.83
N ILE A 648 -25.06 16.53 -3.73
CA ILE A 648 -25.38 15.11 -3.86
C ILE A 648 -26.43 14.72 -2.81
N ASN A 649 -26.19 15.05 -1.53
CA ASN A 649 -27.10 14.67 -0.44
C ASN A 649 -28.49 15.31 -0.59
N PHE A 650 -28.55 16.59 -0.97
CA PHE A 650 -29.81 17.29 -1.19
C PHE A 650 -30.61 16.64 -2.32
N LYS A 651 -29.99 16.39 -3.48
CA LYS A 651 -30.65 15.74 -4.63
C LYS A 651 -31.12 14.33 -4.27
N PHE A 652 -30.29 13.56 -3.56
CA PHE A 652 -30.64 12.22 -3.09
C PHE A 652 -31.81 12.22 -2.09
N VAL A 653 -31.81 13.12 -1.10
CA VAL A 653 -32.91 13.24 -0.12
C VAL A 653 -34.21 13.72 -0.78
N GLU A 654 -34.14 14.63 -1.76
CA GLU A 654 -35.30 15.03 -2.58
C GLU A 654 -35.80 13.93 -3.52
N GLU A 655 -34.97 12.94 -3.87
CA GLU A 655 -35.41 11.73 -4.56
C GLU A 655 -36.04 10.72 -3.59
N LEU A 656 -35.41 10.48 -2.44
CA LEU A 656 -35.94 9.62 -1.38
C LEU A 656 -37.35 10.05 -0.96
N LYS A 657 -37.58 11.35 -0.73
CA LYS A 657 -38.91 11.89 -0.40
C LYS A 657 -40.00 11.51 -1.42
N LYS A 658 -39.64 11.33 -2.70
CA LYS A 658 -40.57 10.92 -3.77
C LYS A 658 -40.81 9.41 -3.79
N ARG A 659 -39.84 8.62 -3.32
CA ARG A 659 -39.89 7.14 -3.29
C ARG A 659 -40.49 6.59 -1.99
N ILE A 660 -40.13 7.14 -0.82
CA ILE A 660 -40.50 6.66 0.52
C ILE A 660 -41.34 7.66 1.34
N GLY A 661 -41.70 8.82 0.77
CA GLY A 661 -42.50 9.83 1.46
C GLY A 661 -41.75 10.54 2.59
N LEU A 662 -42.46 10.81 3.69
CA LEU A 662 -41.97 11.63 4.81
C LEU A 662 -41.56 10.80 6.04
N ASP A 663 -40.99 9.60 5.85
CA ASP A 663 -40.30 8.88 6.92
C ASP A 663 -38.96 9.57 7.25
N TYR A 664 -39.04 10.61 8.08
CA TYR A 664 -37.87 11.37 8.53
C TYR A 664 -36.84 10.52 9.27
N ASN A 665 -37.22 9.39 9.89
CA ASN A 665 -36.28 8.50 10.56
C ASN A 665 -35.46 7.72 9.53
N ARG A 666 -36.08 7.18 8.48
CA ARG A 666 -35.39 6.53 7.37
C ARG A 666 -34.56 7.51 6.55
N LEU A 667 -35.10 8.69 6.22
CA LEU A 667 -34.35 9.78 5.57
C LEU A 667 -33.09 10.14 6.38
N SER A 668 -33.21 10.25 7.71
CA SER A 668 -32.10 10.55 8.62
C SER A 668 -31.04 9.45 8.67
N ARG A 669 -31.41 8.15 8.58
CA ARG A 669 -30.44 7.04 8.48
C ARG A 669 -29.74 6.97 7.12
N MET A 670 -30.48 7.21 6.03
CA MET A 670 -29.95 7.08 4.66
C MET A 670 -29.10 8.27 4.21
N SER A 671 -29.37 9.49 4.70
CA SER A 671 -28.62 10.71 4.37
C SER A 671 -27.08 10.51 4.41
N ILE A 672 -26.35 11.12 3.48
CA ILE A 672 -24.88 11.15 3.50
C ILE A 672 -24.38 12.02 4.67
N VAL A 673 -25.15 13.05 5.03
CA VAL A 673 -24.90 13.93 6.16
C VAL A 673 -25.60 13.38 7.42
N GLU A 674 -24.86 13.22 8.50
CA GLU A 674 -25.36 12.86 9.82
C GLU A 674 -25.42 14.10 10.72
N GLU A 675 -26.62 14.42 11.21
CA GLU A 675 -26.88 15.52 12.14
C GLU A 675 -26.65 15.05 13.59
N GLY A 676 -26.07 15.90 14.43
CA GLY A 676 -25.75 15.57 15.82
C GLY A 676 -25.03 16.71 16.56
N SER A 677 -24.43 16.41 17.71
CA SER A 677 -23.59 17.36 18.46
C SER A 677 -22.33 17.78 17.71
N THR A 678 -21.84 16.91 16.83
CA THR A 678 -20.88 17.23 15.77
C THR A 678 -21.46 16.66 14.48
N LYS A 679 -21.63 17.52 13.47
CA LYS A 679 -22.16 17.14 12.15
C LYS A 679 -21.09 16.35 11.40
N THR A 680 -21.43 15.20 10.81
CA THR A 680 -20.45 14.36 10.08
C THR A 680 -20.94 13.91 8.71
N ILE A 681 -19.99 13.54 7.85
CA ILE A 681 -20.22 12.92 6.55
C ILE A 681 -19.97 11.42 6.67
N ARG A 682 -20.96 10.59 6.32
CA ARG A 682 -20.87 9.12 6.31
C ARG A 682 -20.31 8.63 4.97
N MET A 683 -19.04 8.21 4.97
CA MET A 683 -18.33 7.87 3.72
C MET A 683 -18.82 6.59 3.04
N ALA A 684 -19.42 5.67 3.82
CA ALA A 684 -20.14 4.52 3.28
C ALA A 684 -21.44 4.91 2.57
N ASN A 685 -22.23 5.83 3.15
CA ASN A 685 -23.47 6.30 2.51
C ASN A 685 -23.16 7.03 1.19
N LEU A 686 -22.11 7.86 1.14
CA LEU A 686 -21.63 8.50 -0.10
C LEU A 686 -21.31 7.46 -1.19
N ALA A 687 -20.58 6.40 -0.83
CA ALA A 687 -20.23 5.32 -1.75
C ALA A 687 -21.45 4.55 -2.27
N ILE A 688 -22.40 4.20 -1.39
CA ILE A 688 -23.62 3.43 -1.74
C ILE A 688 -24.58 4.25 -2.61
N VAL A 689 -24.70 5.56 -2.35
CA VAL A 689 -25.55 6.46 -3.14
C VAL A 689 -25.03 6.57 -4.57
N CYS A 690 -23.73 6.79 -4.76
CA CYS A 690 -23.14 6.90 -6.09
C CYS A 690 -23.06 5.56 -6.83
N SER A 691 -22.40 4.55 -6.24
CA SER A 691 -21.95 3.34 -6.95
C SER A 691 -23.08 2.53 -7.59
N HIS A 692 -22.90 2.02 -8.80
CA HIS A 692 -23.84 1.09 -9.45
C HIS A 692 -23.82 -0.31 -8.83
N THR A 693 -22.78 -0.65 -8.06
CA THR A 693 -22.65 -1.94 -7.38
C THR A 693 -21.97 -1.77 -6.03
N VAL A 694 -22.52 -2.46 -5.03
CA VAL A 694 -22.03 -2.53 -3.64
C VAL A 694 -21.87 -4.00 -3.29
N ASN A 695 -20.72 -4.43 -2.78
CA ASN A 695 -20.51 -5.84 -2.46
C ASN A 695 -19.87 -6.10 -1.09
N GLY A 696 -20.33 -7.20 -0.48
CA GLY A 696 -19.65 -7.86 0.64
C GLY A 696 -18.59 -8.86 0.15
N VAL A 697 -17.83 -9.40 1.11
CA VAL A 697 -16.60 -10.20 0.88
C VAL A 697 -16.66 -11.66 1.36
N SER A 698 -17.85 -12.08 1.78
CA SER A 698 -18.32 -13.45 1.97
C SER A 698 -19.85 -13.48 1.83
N ASN A 699 -20.45 -14.66 1.73
CA ASN A 699 -21.91 -14.84 1.73
C ASN A 699 -22.53 -14.29 3.03
N VAL A 700 -22.01 -14.73 4.19
CA VAL A 700 -22.48 -14.33 5.53
C VAL A 700 -22.39 -12.81 5.72
N HIS A 701 -21.27 -12.20 5.31
CA HIS A 701 -21.10 -10.75 5.38
C HIS A 701 -22.05 -10.02 4.43
N SER A 702 -22.29 -10.54 3.23
CA SER A 702 -23.23 -9.92 2.29
C SER A 702 -24.67 -9.92 2.82
N GLU A 703 -25.10 -10.99 3.50
CA GLU A 703 -26.40 -11.00 4.18
C GLU A 703 -26.44 -10.07 5.41
N LEU A 704 -25.35 -9.91 6.15
CA LEU A 704 -25.25 -8.91 7.22
C LEU A 704 -25.41 -7.47 6.68
N LEU A 705 -24.83 -7.16 5.52
CA LEU A 705 -25.00 -5.86 4.85
C LEU A 705 -26.48 -5.61 4.49
N LYS A 706 -27.13 -6.60 3.88
CA LYS A 706 -28.54 -6.52 3.45
C LYS A 706 -29.53 -6.45 4.61
N THR A 707 -29.29 -7.20 5.69
CA THR A 707 -30.28 -7.39 6.76
C THR A 707 -30.11 -6.44 7.94
N LYS A 708 -28.88 -5.99 8.24
CA LYS A 708 -28.58 -5.12 9.38
C LYS A 708 -27.95 -3.79 8.97
N LEU A 709 -26.78 -3.82 8.32
CA LEU A 709 -25.95 -2.61 8.20
C LEU A 709 -26.49 -1.56 7.23
N PHE A 710 -26.99 -1.98 6.07
CA PHE A 710 -27.50 -1.12 5.01
C PHE A 710 -28.92 -1.49 4.57
N LYS A 711 -29.72 -2.06 5.48
CA LYS A 711 -31.09 -2.53 5.21
C LYS A 711 -31.95 -1.50 4.47
N ASP A 712 -31.96 -0.24 4.90
CA ASP A 712 -32.75 0.81 4.27
C ASP A 712 -32.36 1.09 2.80
N PHE A 713 -31.09 0.85 2.44
CA PHE A 713 -30.58 0.93 1.06
C PHE A 713 -30.85 -0.35 0.26
N TYR A 714 -30.72 -1.53 0.88
CA TYR A 714 -31.00 -2.80 0.21
C TYR A 714 -32.49 -2.94 -0.16
N GLU A 715 -33.40 -2.48 0.70
CA GLU A 715 -34.83 -2.38 0.38
C GLU A 715 -35.15 -1.38 -0.75
N LEU A 716 -34.24 -0.42 -1.04
CA LEU A 716 -34.43 0.60 -2.06
C LEU A 716 -33.84 0.20 -3.43
N TRP A 717 -32.70 -0.48 -3.39
CA TRP A 717 -31.88 -0.87 -4.54
C TRP A 717 -31.33 -2.29 -4.36
N PRO A 718 -32.18 -3.34 -4.27
CA PRO A 718 -31.71 -4.71 -4.06
C PRO A 718 -30.74 -5.17 -5.16
N GLU A 719 -30.89 -4.65 -6.37
CA GLU A 719 -30.02 -4.92 -7.53
C GLU A 719 -28.58 -4.41 -7.37
N LYS A 720 -28.33 -3.39 -6.53
CA LYS A 720 -26.97 -2.91 -6.26
C LYS A 720 -26.16 -3.91 -5.42
N PHE A 721 -26.79 -4.72 -4.57
CA PHE A 721 -26.11 -5.48 -3.52
C PHE A 721 -25.70 -6.89 -3.96
N GLN A 722 -24.40 -7.07 -4.18
CA GLN A 722 -23.79 -8.33 -4.62
C GLN A 722 -22.91 -8.99 -3.53
N CYS A 723 -22.54 -10.24 -3.76
CA CYS A 723 -21.42 -10.89 -3.07
C CYS A 723 -20.21 -11.01 -4.02
N LYS A 724 -19.00 -10.95 -3.45
CA LYS A 724 -17.72 -11.32 -4.09
C LYS A 724 -16.84 -11.97 -3.02
N THR A 725 -16.94 -13.28 -2.81
CA THR A 725 -16.08 -13.99 -1.85
C THR A 725 -14.61 -13.70 -2.16
N ASN A 726 -13.87 -13.26 -1.13
CA ASN A 726 -12.43 -13.01 -1.25
C ASN A 726 -11.66 -14.28 -1.65
N GLY A 727 -10.51 -14.08 -2.29
CA GLY A 727 -9.56 -15.14 -2.60
C GLY A 727 -8.12 -14.69 -2.44
N VAL A 728 -7.19 -15.62 -2.62
CA VAL A 728 -5.74 -15.40 -2.57
C VAL A 728 -5.05 -16.04 -3.78
N THR A 729 -3.89 -15.51 -4.18
CA THR A 729 -3.16 -16.03 -5.35
C THR A 729 -2.37 -17.30 -5.02
N GLN A 730 -2.69 -18.39 -5.72
CA GLN A 730 -1.95 -19.65 -5.64
C GLN A 730 -0.49 -19.52 -6.13
N ARG A 731 -0.16 -18.51 -6.97
CA ARG A 731 1.23 -18.26 -7.38
C ARG A 731 2.09 -17.95 -6.16
N ARG A 732 1.69 -17.00 -5.31
CA ARG A 732 2.47 -16.69 -4.11
C ARG A 732 2.30 -17.76 -3.02
N TRP A 733 1.06 -18.14 -2.74
CA TRP A 733 0.75 -18.96 -1.56
C TRP A 733 0.88 -20.47 -1.76
N ILE A 734 1.26 -20.94 -2.96
CA ILE A 734 1.74 -22.31 -3.18
C ILE A 734 3.04 -22.31 -3.99
N VAL A 735 3.07 -21.72 -5.20
CA VAL A 735 4.24 -21.85 -6.11
C VAL A 735 5.51 -21.19 -5.56
N VAL A 736 5.42 -19.98 -4.99
CA VAL A 736 6.55 -19.28 -4.36
C VAL A 736 6.86 -19.85 -2.96
N SER A 737 5.86 -19.94 -2.08
CA SER A 737 6.09 -20.31 -0.67
C SER A 737 6.38 -21.80 -0.45
N ASN A 738 5.82 -22.67 -1.29
CA ASN A 738 5.80 -24.13 -1.09
C ASN A 738 6.06 -24.90 -2.40
N PRO A 739 7.23 -24.70 -3.05
CA PRO A 739 7.54 -25.33 -4.34
C PRO A 739 7.50 -26.87 -4.28
N SER A 740 7.79 -27.46 -3.12
CA SER A 740 7.69 -28.92 -2.89
C SER A 740 6.24 -29.42 -2.99
N LEU A 741 5.26 -28.68 -2.46
CA LEU A 741 3.84 -28.99 -2.64
C LEU A 741 3.39 -28.69 -4.07
N CYS A 742 3.88 -27.61 -4.68
CA CYS A 742 3.59 -27.29 -6.08
C CYS A 742 3.96 -28.45 -7.01
N ALA A 743 5.20 -28.98 -6.89
CA ALA A 743 5.66 -30.13 -7.65
C ALA A 743 4.85 -31.41 -7.34
N LEU A 744 4.46 -31.63 -6.08
CA LEU A 744 3.64 -32.77 -5.69
C LEU A 744 2.24 -32.73 -6.32
N ILE A 745 1.56 -31.57 -6.26
CA ILE A 745 0.25 -31.37 -6.90
C ILE A 745 0.36 -31.58 -8.41
N SER A 746 1.35 -30.96 -9.06
CA SER A 746 1.57 -31.10 -10.50
C SER A 746 1.86 -32.56 -10.92
N LYS A 747 2.60 -33.32 -10.10
CA LYS A 747 2.84 -34.76 -10.31
C LYS A 747 1.53 -35.55 -10.29
N TRP A 748 0.73 -35.40 -9.25
CA TRP A 748 -0.47 -36.22 -9.02
C TRP A 748 -1.68 -35.81 -9.87
N LEU A 749 -1.77 -34.55 -10.29
CA LEU A 749 -2.72 -34.11 -11.32
C LEU A 749 -2.21 -34.34 -12.76
N GLY A 750 -0.94 -34.71 -12.93
CA GLY A 750 -0.30 -34.92 -14.24
C GLY A 750 -0.13 -33.65 -15.09
N THR A 751 -0.28 -32.46 -14.50
CA THR A 751 -0.25 -31.17 -15.21
C THR A 751 0.07 -30.01 -14.26
N GLU A 752 0.71 -28.96 -14.76
CA GLU A 752 0.89 -27.68 -14.05
C GLU A 752 -0.25 -26.68 -14.33
N ALA A 753 -1.22 -27.05 -15.18
CA ALA A 753 -2.32 -26.16 -15.60
C ALA A 753 -3.15 -25.62 -14.41
N TRP A 754 -3.19 -26.35 -13.30
CA TRP A 754 -3.88 -25.94 -12.07
C TRP A 754 -3.38 -24.59 -11.51
N ILE A 755 -2.15 -24.17 -11.83
CA ILE A 755 -1.61 -22.87 -11.40
C ILE A 755 -2.39 -21.69 -12.03
N ARG A 756 -3.04 -21.90 -13.19
CA ARG A 756 -4.00 -20.96 -13.82
C ARG A 756 -5.47 -21.41 -13.73
N ASP A 757 -5.74 -22.69 -13.57
CA ASP A 757 -7.09 -23.25 -13.44
C ASP A 757 -7.23 -24.05 -12.13
N VAL A 758 -7.31 -23.33 -11.02
CA VAL A 758 -7.26 -23.91 -9.66
C VAL A 758 -8.42 -24.86 -9.35
N ASP A 759 -9.51 -24.82 -10.11
CA ASP A 759 -10.63 -25.76 -9.96
C ASP A 759 -10.19 -27.23 -10.24
N LEU A 760 -9.08 -27.43 -10.95
CA LEU A 760 -8.42 -28.73 -11.14
C LEU A 760 -7.87 -29.37 -9.85
N LEU A 761 -7.65 -28.60 -8.77
CA LEU A 761 -7.23 -29.14 -7.47
C LEU A 761 -8.22 -30.18 -6.91
N THR A 762 -9.48 -30.11 -7.34
CA THR A 762 -10.53 -31.07 -6.93
C THR A 762 -10.21 -32.52 -7.30
N GLY A 763 -9.36 -32.77 -8.32
CA GLY A 763 -8.90 -34.11 -8.70
C GLY A 763 -8.08 -34.81 -7.61
N LEU A 764 -7.45 -34.07 -6.69
CA LEU A 764 -6.73 -34.66 -5.55
C LEU A 764 -7.66 -35.42 -4.58
N ARG A 765 -8.98 -35.21 -4.65
CA ARG A 765 -9.97 -35.96 -3.84
C ARG A 765 -9.96 -37.45 -4.15
N GLU A 766 -9.65 -37.85 -5.38
CA GLU A 766 -9.59 -39.27 -5.79
C GLU A 766 -8.42 -40.01 -5.14
N TYR A 767 -7.33 -39.29 -4.85
CA TYR A 767 -6.08 -39.83 -4.30
C TYR A 767 -5.93 -39.59 -2.79
N ALA A 768 -6.88 -38.94 -2.12
CA ALA A 768 -6.73 -38.53 -0.72
C ALA A 768 -6.55 -39.71 0.28
N ALA A 769 -6.94 -40.92 -0.10
CA ALA A 769 -6.72 -42.17 0.65
C ALA A 769 -5.58 -43.05 0.08
N ASP A 770 -4.84 -42.56 -0.92
CA ASP A 770 -3.70 -43.28 -1.52
C ASP A 770 -2.47 -43.23 -0.60
N ALA A 771 -1.83 -44.37 -0.39
CA ALA A 771 -0.71 -44.50 0.55
C ALA A 771 0.57 -43.81 0.06
N ASP A 772 0.84 -43.81 -1.25
CA ASP A 772 2.03 -43.19 -1.83
C ASP A 772 1.87 -41.66 -1.82
N LEU A 773 0.68 -41.13 -2.15
CA LEU A 773 0.41 -39.69 -2.01
C LEU A 773 0.53 -39.26 -0.54
N GLN A 774 -0.08 -39.99 0.40
CA GLN A 774 0.03 -39.64 1.83
C GLN A 774 1.48 -39.64 2.33
N GLN A 775 2.31 -40.60 1.89
CA GLN A 775 3.73 -40.65 2.26
C GLN A 775 4.50 -39.44 1.70
N GLU A 776 4.29 -39.07 0.43
CA GLU A 776 4.94 -37.91 -0.17
C GLU A 776 4.46 -36.59 0.47
N TRP A 777 3.16 -36.49 0.78
CA TRP A 777 2.55 -35.33 1.42
C TRP A 777 3.10 -35.08 2.84
N MET A 778 3.23 -36.14 3.64
CA MET A 778 3.87 -36.07 4.96
C MET A 778 5.34 -35.64 4.87
N MET A 779 6.08 -36.09 3.85
CA MET A 779 7.46 -35.66 3.62
C MET A 779 7.54 -34.16 3.25
N VAL A 780 6.67 -33.68 2.36
CA VAL A 780 6.58 -32.24 2.03
C VAL A 780 6.28 -31.40 3.27
N LYS A 781 5.31 -31.81 4.11
CA LYS A 781 5.01 -31.12 5.37
C LYS A 781 6.21 -31.12 6.31
N LYS A 782 6.93 -32.25 6.46
CA LYS A 782 8.12 -32.35 7.32
C LYS A 782 9.27 -31.43 6.87
N VAL A 783 9.51 -31.30 5.56
CA VAL A 783 10.51 -30.35 5.02
C VAL A 783 10.13 -28.89 5.33
N ASN A 784 8.85 -28.52 5.18
CA ASN A 784 8.40 -27.16 5.50
C ASN A 784 8.45 -26.86 7.01
N LYS A 785 8.15 -27.85 7.86
CA LYS A 785 8.33 -27.76 9.31
C LYS A 785 9.79 -27.59 9.72
N MET A 786 10.72 -28.24 9.01
CA MET A 786 12.16 -28.09 9.23
C MET A 786 12.60 -26.63 9.00
N ARG A 787 12.25 -26.04 7.86
CA ARG A 787 12.53 -24.62 7.53
C ARG A 787 11.95 -23.65 8.57
N LEU A 788 10.74 -23.92 9.06
CA LEU A 788 10.11 -23.11 10.10
C LEU A 788 10.76 -23.30 11.48
N ALA A 789 11.22 -24.50 11.82
CA ALA A 789 11.97 -24.77 13.04
C ALA A 789 13.35 -24.09 13.03
N GLU A 790 14.04 -24.11 11.89
CA GLU A 790 15.31 -23.39 11.66
C GLU A 790 15.14 -21.87 11.84
N TYR A 791 14.08 -21.30 11.25
CA TYR A 791 13.72 -19.88 11.47
C TYR A 791 13.41 -19.57 12.94
N ILE A 792 12.68 -20.45 13.63
CA ILE A 792 12.35 -20.29 15.06
C ILE A 792 13.62 -20.35 15.92
N GLU A 793 14.54 -21.30 15.66
CA GLU A 793 15.81 -21.40 16.39
C GLU A 793 16.68 -20.15 16.13
N ALA A 794 16.80 -19.71 14.88
CA ALA A 794 17.61 -18.53 14.54
C ALA A 794 17.08 -17.22 15.15
N MET A 795 15.76 -17.07 15.25
CA MET A 795 15.09 -15.86 15.75
C MET A 795 14.94 -15.82 17.28
N SER A 796 14.81 -16.99 17.94
CA SER A 796 14.47 -17.06 19.38
C SER A 796 15.39 -17.93 20.24
N GLY A 797 16.29 -18.71 19.64
CA GLY A 797 17.09 -19.73 20.32
C GLY A 797 16.30 -20.97 20.80
N VAL A 798 14.96 -20.97 20.65
CA VAL A 798 14.11 -22.08 21.09
C VAL A 798 14.15 -23.20 20.05
N LYS A 799 14.63 -24.39 20.46
CA LYS A 799 14.54 -25.60 19.66
C LYS A 799 13.15 -26.22 19.78
N VAL A 800 12.64 -26.74 18.67
CA VAL A 800 11.28 -27.28 18.56
C VAL A 800 11.29 -28.62 17.82
N SER A 801 10.51 -29.59 18.29
CA SER A 801 10.47 -30.94 17.70
C SER A 801 9.63 -30.97 16.41
N LEU A 802 10.17 -31.52 15.33
CA LEU A 802 9.47 -31.64 14.04
C LEU A 802 8.29 -32.63 14.08
N ASP A 803 8.29 -33.54 15.06
CA ASP A 803 7.24 -34.56 15.21
C ASP A 803 6.07 -34.07 16.10
N ALA A 804 6.21 -32.87 16.71
CA ALA A 804 5.13 -32.16 17.40
C ALA A 804 4.18 -31.46 16.41
N MET A 805 2.89 -31.33 16.73
CA MET A 805 1.95 -30.55 15.93
C MET A 805 2.31 -29.06 15.99
N PHE A 806 2.47 -28.42 14.82
CA PHE A 806 2.68 -26.98 14.70
C PHE A 806 1.33 -26.26 14.61
N ASP A 807 1.01 -25.51 15.66
CA ASP A 807 -0.31 -24.95 15.95
C ASP A 807 -0.28 -23.42 15.97
N VAL A 808 -0.87 -22.78 14.94
CA VAL A 808 -0.52 -21.42 14.53
C VAL A 808 -1.67 -20.42 14.64
N GLN A 809 -1.44 -19.27 15.28
CA GLN A 809 -2.36 -18.12 15.31
C GLN A 809 -1.65 -16.82 14.91
N THR A 810 -1.39 -16.64 13.62
CA THR A 810 -0.76 -15.42 13.07
C THR A 810 -1.78 -14.44 12.47
N LYS A 811 -2.01 -13.30 13.13
CA LYS A 811 -2.90 -12.19 12.71
C LYS A 811 -2.74 -10.98 13.64
N ARG A 812 -3.20 -9.79 13.22
CA ARG A 812 -3.28 -8.57 14.06
C ARG A 812 -3.78 -8.90 15.48
N ILE A 813 -3.06 -8.44 16.49
CA ILE A 813 -3.42 -8.69 17.89
C ILE A 813 -4.60 -7.77 18.27
N HIS A 814 -5.70 -8.37 18.72
CA HIS A 814 -6.93 -7.66 19.07
C HIS A 814 -7.82 -8.55 19.93
N GLU A 815 -8.53 -7.98 20.91
CA GLU A 815 -9.44 -8.74 21.77
C GLU A 815 -10.43 -9.64 21.00
N TYR A 816 -11.09 -9.14 19.94
CA TYR A 816 -12.05 -9.94 19.15
C TYR A 816 -11.41 -11.05 18.29
N LYS A 817 -10.10 -10.98 18.00
CA LYS A 817 -9.35 -12.05 17.33
C LYS A 817 -8.93 -13.17 18.29
N ARG A 818 -9.17 -12.96 19.59
CA ARG A 818 -9.03 -13.91 20.70
C ARG A 818 -7.69 -14.65 20.78
N GLN A 819 -6.57 -13.96 20.59
CA GLN A 819 -5.26 -14.48 21.03
C GLN A 819 -5.24 -14.75 22.55
N LEU A 820 -6.04 -14.01 23.33
CA LEU A 820 -6.21 -14.25 24.77
C LEU A 820 -6.92 -15.58 25.08
N LEU A 821 -7.86 -16.05 24.23
CA LEU A 821 -8.46 -17.39 24.38
C LEU A 821 -7.42 -18.49 24.15
N ASN A 822 -6.60 -18.34 23.11
CA ASN A 822 -5.55 -19.30 22.79
C ASN A 822 -4.53 -19.43 23.93
N ILE A 823 -3.97 -18.31 24.42
CA ILE A 823 -2.96 -18.36 25.49
C ILE A 823 -3.53 -18.90 26.81
N LEU A 824 -4.80 -18.65 27.14
CA LEU A 824 -5.46 -19.27 28.30
C LEU A 824 -5.63 -20.80 28.12
N GLY A 825 -5.93 -21.28 26.91
CA GLY A 825 -5.93 -22.72 26.60
C GLY A 825 -4.53 -23.36 26.61
N ILE A 826 -3.49 -22.61 26.24
CA ILE A 826 -2.09 -23.05 26.33
C ILE A 826 -1.66 -23.16 27.80
N ILE A 827 -2.03 -22.19 28.64
CA ILE A 827 -1.86 -22.26 30.10
C ILE A 827 -2.59 -23.47 30.69
N HIS A 828 -3.82 -23.76 30.21
CA HIS A 828 -4.57 -24.95 30.61
C HIS A 828 -3.82 -26.25 30.25
N ARG A 829 -3.35 -26.39 29.01
CA ARG A 829 -2.57 -27.57 28.58
C ARG A 829 -1.28 -27.74 29.40
N TYR A 830 -0.55 -26.65 29.67
CA TYR A 830 0.64 -26.66 30.54
C TYR A 830 0.32 -27.14 31.96
N ASP A 831 -0.72 -26.58 32.60
CA ASP A 831 -1.15 -26.99 33.93
C ASP A 831 -1.59 -28.47 33.96
N CYS A 832 -2.33 -28.94 32.96
CA CYS A 832 -2.66 -30.36 32.82
C CYS A 832 -1.39 -31.24 32.74
N ILE A 833 -0.41 -30.89 31.91
CA ILE A 833 0.85 -31.66 31.77
C ILE A 833 1.62 -31.71 33.10
N LYS A 834 1.73 -30.59 33.82
CA LYS A 834 2.41 -30.53 35.12
C LYS A 834 1.74 -31.42 36.17
N ASN A 835 0.40 -31.47 36.19
CA ASN A 835 -0.38 -32.31 37.12
C ASN A 835 -0.53 -33.79 36.68
N MET A 836 -0.13 -34.15 35.45
CA MET A 836 -0.09 -35.56 35.00
C MET A 836 1.08 -36.34 35.57
N GLU A 837 0.87 -37.63 35.82
CA GLU A 837 1.96 -38.59 36.06
C GLU A 837 2.84 -38.75 34.81
N LYS A 838 4.13 -39.09 35.01
CA LYS A 838 5.07 -39.40 33.90
C LYS A 838 4.56 -40.52 32.98
N SER A 839 3.78 -41.47 33.51
CA SER A 839 3.10 -42.54 32.78
C SER A 839 2.03 -42.02 31.78
N GLN A 840 1.40 -40.89 32.10
CA GLN A 840 0.32 -40.25 31.34
C GLN A 840 0.89 -39.23 30.34
N ARG A 841 1.93 -38.48 30.72
CA ARG A 841 2.61 -37.50 29.86
C ARG A 841 3.06 -38.11 28.52
N ASN A 842 3.48 -39.38 28.52
CA ASN A 842 3.86 -40.14 27.32
C ASN A 842 2.73 -40.37 26.30
N LYS A 843 1.48 -39.98 26.61
CA LYS A 843 0.31 -40.06 25.71
C LYS A 843 -0.18 -38.69 25.23
N VAL A 844 0.46 -37.61 25.66
CA VAL A 844 0.13 -36.24 25.21
C VAL A 844 0.71 -36.04 23.81
N VAL A 845 -0.10 -35.52 22.89
CA VAL A 845 0.38 -35.09 21.57
C VAL A 845 1.33 -33.89 21.76
N PRO A 846 2.61 -33.99 21.38
CA PRO A 846 3.54 -32.87 21.53
C PRO A 846 3.11 -31.70 20.64
N ARG A 847 3.24 -30.46 21.13
CA ARG A 847 2.84 -29.26 20.39
C ARG A 847 3.86 -28.12 20.42
N VAL A 848 3.92 -27.40 19.30
CA VAL A 848 4.61 -26.13 19.15
C VAL A 848 3.54 -25.09 18.83
N CYS A 849 3.11 -24.35 19.86
CA CYS A 849 2.13 -23.29 19.72
C CYS A 849 2.84 -22.01 19.26
N ILE A 850 2.39 -21.43 18.15
CA ILE A 850 3.02 -20.30 17.45
C ILE A 850 2.01 -19.16 17.35
N ILE A 851 2.26 -18.08 18.07
CA ILE A 851 1.46 -16.84 17.99
C ILE A 851 2.28 -15.78 17.25
N GLY A 852 1.65 -14.89 16.49
CA GLY A 852 2.38 -13.78 15.86
C GLY A 852 1.48 -12.69 15.30
N GLY A 853 2.00 -11.47 15.25
CA GLY A 853 1.29 -10.31 14.73
C GLY A 853 1.52 -9.03 15.51
N LYS A 854 1.14 -7.91 14.87
CA LYS A 854 1.32 -6.55 15.39
C LYS A 854 0.08 -6.10 16.18
N ALA A 855 0.27 -5.49 17.36
CA ALA A 855 -0.74 -4.71 18.07
C ALA A 855 -0.76 -3.26 17.54
N ALA A 856 -1.86 -2.52 17.65
CA ALA A 856 -1.85 -1.10 17.29
C ALA A 856 -1.08 -0.28 18.36
N PRO A 857 -0.35 0.81 18.01
CA PRO A 857 0.64 1.40 18.93
C PRO A 857 0.06 1.91 20.26
N GLY A 858 -1.15 2.51 20.21
CA GLY A 858 -1.89 2.97 21.39
C GLY A 858 -2.92 1.98 21.95
N TYR A 859 -2.88 0.70 21.57
CA TYR A 859 -3.84 -0.31 22.03
C TYR A 859 -3.25 -1.18 23.14
N GLU A 860 -3.24 -0.62 24.35
CA GLU A 860 -2.67 -1.24 25.57
C GLU A 860 -3.04 -2.70 25.77
N ILE A 861 -4.32 -3.07 25.63
CA ILE A 861 -4.78 -4.45 25.85
C ILE A 861 -4.14 -5.43 24.85
N ALA A 862 -3.97 -5.04 23.59
CA ALA A 862 -3.29 -5.86 22.60
C ALA A 862 -1.78 -5.99 22.91
N LYS A 863 -1.12 -4.92 23.39
CA LYS A 863 0.26 -4.99 23.87
C LYS A 863 0.41 -5.89 25.11
N LYS A 864 -0.55 -5.83 26.06
CA LYS A 864 -0.60 -6.71 27.23
C LYS A 864 -0.74 -8.19 26.85
N ILE A 865 -1.52 -8.51 25.80
CA ILE A 865 -1.64 -9.89 25.29
C ILE A 865 -0.31 -10.39 24.71
N ILE A 866 0.45 -9.56 23.99
CA ILE A 866 1.82 -9.91 23.52
C ILE A 866 2.72 -10.21 24.71
N LYS A 867 2.75 -9.32 25.72
CA LYS A 867 3.57 -9.52 26.93
C LYS A 867 3.18 -10.78 27.72
N LEU A 868 1.90 -11.14 27.76
CA LEU A 868 1.43 -12.39 28.35
C LEU A 868 1.94 -13.61 27.57
N CYS A 869 1.94 -13.58 26.23
CA CYS A 869 2.49 -14.65 25.40
C CYS A 869 3.98 -14.88 25.71
N HIS A 870 4.79 -13.82 25.82
CA HIS A 870 6.21 -13.93 26.18
C HIS A 870 6.44 -14.44 27.60
N ALA A 871 5.69 -13.93 28.60
CA ALA A 871 5.84 -14.36 29.99
C ALA A 871 5.45 -15.84 30.21
N VAL A 872 4.45 -16.32 29.47
CA VAL A 872 4.07 -17.74 29.46
C VAL A 872 5.10 -18.58 28.68
N ALA A 873 5.63 -18.08 27.56
CA ALA A 873 6.65 -18.78 26.76
C ALA A 873 7.95 -19.00 27.55
N GLU A 874 8.43 -17.96 28.24
CA GLU A 874 9.59 -18.02 29.13
C GLU A 874 9.41 -19.09 30.22
N LYS A 875 8.20 -19.25 30.75
CA LYS A 875 7.89 -20.27 31.76
C LYS A 875 7.78 -21.69 31.18
N ILE A 876 7.11 -21.86 30.03
CA ILE A 876 6.87 -23.17 29.41
C ILE A 876 8.16 -23.74 28.81
N ASN A 877 8.89 -22.95 28.02
CA ASN A 877 10.00 -23.47 27.21
C ASN A 877 11.19 -23.96 28.06
N ASN A 878 11.32 -23.42 29.29
CA ASN A 878 12.35 -23.70 30.27
C ASN A 878 11.89 -24.65 31.40
N ASP A 879 10.77 -25.37 31.25
CA ASP A 879 10.28 -26.33 32.26
C ASP A 879 10.63 -27.79 31.90
N ASP A 880 11.61 -28.36 32.60
CA ASP A 880 12.13 -29.73 32.40
C ASP A 880 11.07 -30.85 32.59
N ASP A 881 9.97 -30.60 33.32
CA ASP A 881 8.87 -31.59 33.43
C ASP A 881 8.05 -31.70 32.14
N VAL A 882 8.08 -30.65 31.31
CA VAL A 882 7.28 -30.47 30.09
C VAL A 882 8.14 -30.79 28.86
N GLY A 883 9.39 -30.33 28.84
CA GLY A 883 10.33 -30.61 27.76
C GLY A 883 9.78 -30.19 26.40
N ASP A 884 9.69 -31.13 25.46
CA ASP A 884 9.16 -30.90 24.11
C ASP A 884 7.67 -31.27 23.93
N LEU A 885 6.97 -31.66 25.01
CA LEU A 885 5.52 -31.92 24.96
C LEU A 885 4.72 -30.63 24.68
N LEU A 886 5.24 -29.48 25.07
CA LEU A 886 4.67 -28.18 24.77
C LEU A 886 5.77 -27.11 24.70
N LYS A 887 5.92 -26.49 23.54
CA LYS A 887 6.67 -25.23 23.37
C LYS A 887 5.71 -24.12 22.95
N LEU A 888 6.03 -22.89 23.35
CA LEU A 888 5.32 -21.67 22.92
C LEU A 888 6.30 -20.67 22.32
N VAL A 889 6.01 -20.21 21.11
CA VAL A 889 6.82 -19.23 20.38
C VAL A 889 5.93 -18.04 20.00
N PHE A 890 6.45 -16.82 20.22
CA PHE A 890 5.88 -15.62 19.62
C PHE A 890 6.78 -15.18 18.46
N ILE A 891 6.24 -15.10 17.24
CA ILE A 891 6.98 -14.64 16.07
C ILE A 891 6.79 -13.11 15.92
N PRO A 892 7.86 -12.31 16.04
CA PRO A 892 7.81 -10.87 15.85
C PRO A 892 7.71 -10.51 14.36
N ASP A 893 7.29 -9.26 14.11
CA ASP A 893 7.33 -8.56 12.83
C ASP A 893 6.62 -9.27 11.66
N TYR A 894 5.62 -10.10 11.98
CA TYR A 894 4.85 -10.90 11.01
C TYR A 894 4.41 -10.08 9.77
N ASN A 895 4.99 -10.41 8.63
CA ASN A 895 4.85 -9.78 7.32
C ASN A 895 4.56 -10.84 6.23
N VAL A 896 4.80 -10.56 4.94
CA VAL A 896 4.58 -11.54 3.87
C VAL A 896 5.63 -12.64 3.91
N SER A 897 6.91 -12.29 4.01
CA SER A 897 8.00 -13.28 4.00
C SER A 897 7.96 -14.24 5.18
N VAL A 898 7.60 -13.74 6.38
CA VAL A 898 7.33 -14.60 7.56
C VAL A 898 6.11 -15.50 7.31
N ALA A 899 5.05 -14.98 6.67
CA ALA A 899 3.89 -15.80 6.31
C ALA A 899 4.22 -16.89 5.26
N GLU A 900 5.12 -16.63 4.33
CA GLU A 900 5.61 -17.59 3.32
C GLU A 900 6.39 -18.75 3.94
N LEU A 901 6.96 -18.59 5.14
CA LEU A 901 7.55 -19.68 5.94
C LEU A 901 6.52 -20.36 6.87
N VAL A 902 5.72 -19.56 7.57
CA VAL A 902 4.79 -20.04 8.60
C VAL A 902 3.64 -20.88 8.01
N ILE A 903 3.09 -20.49 6.86
CA ILE A 903 1.90 -21.13 6.29
C ILE A 903 2.18 -22.54 5.74
N PRO A 904 3.26 -22.79 4.97
CA PRO A 904 3.62 -24.15 4.55
C PRO A 904 3.98 -25.07 5.72
N GLY A 905 4.61 -24.53 6.77
CA GLY A 905 5.06 -25.28 7.95
C GLY A 905 3.98 -25.54 9.02
N ALA A 906 2.79 -24.97 8.92
CA ALA A 906 1.72 -25.20 9.89
C ALA A 906 1.01 -26.55 9.68
N ASP A 907 0.68 -27.24 10.77
CA ASP A 907 -0.21 -28.41 10.76
C ASP A 907 -1.66 -27.98 11.06
N LEU A 908 -1.84 -27.17 12.10
CA LEU A 908 -3.11 -26.61 12.55
C LEU A 908 -3.04 -25.07 12.57
N SER A 909 -4.12 -24.39 12.20
CA SER A 909 -4.21 -22.93 12.28
C SER A 909 -5.52 -22.44 12.91
N GLN A 910 -5.42 -21.40 13.73
CA GLN A 910 -6.48 -21.02 14.66
C GLN A 910 -7.23 -19.74 14.23
N HIS A 911 -8.52 -19.90 13.92
CA HIS A 911 -9.44 -18.89 13.44
C HIS A 911 -10.53 -18.59 14.49
N LEU A 912 -10.08 -18.24 15.70
CA LEU A 912 -10.89 -18.14 16.92
C LEU A 912 -11.81 -16.91 17.06
N SER A 913 -11.96 -16.06 16.04
CA SER A 913 -12.58 -14.73 16.23
C SER A 913 -14.02 -14.85 16.75
N THR A 914 -14.45 -13.97 17.67
CA THR A 914 -15.83 -14.00 18.20
C THR A 914 -16.81 -13.91 17.04
N ALA A 915 -17.80 -14.81 16.96
CA ALA A 915 -18.66 -14.90 15.78
C ALA A 915 -19.40 -13.59 15.47
N GLY A 916 -19.56 -13.26 14.19
CA GLY A 916 -20.08 -11.98 13.72
C GLY A 916 -19.08 -10.83 13.81
N HIS A 917 -17.76 -11.09 13.79
CA HIS A 917 -16.71 -10.04 13.81
C HIS A 917 -15.67 -10.20 12.68
N GLU A 918 -15.71 -11.28 11.89
CA GLU A 918 -14.94 -11.44 10.65
C GLU A 918 -15.83 -11.28 9.40
N ALA A 919 -15.49 -10.34 8.50
CA ALA A 919 -16.19 -10.21 7.22
C ALA A 919 -15.88 -11.38 6.25
N SER A 920 -14.73 -12.04 6.42
CA SER A 920 -14.18 -13.03 5.49
C SER A 920 -13.02 -13.76 6.18
N GLY A 921 -11.77 -13.57 5.74
CA GLY A 921 -10.58 -13.96 6.50
C GLY A 921 -9.49 -14.62 5.66
N THR A 922 -8.91 -13.91 4.69
CA THR A 922 -7.91 -14.41 3.71
C THR A 922 -6.66 -15.10 4.27
N GLY A 923 -6.48 -15.20 5.59
CA GLY A 923 -5.50 -16.08 6.21
C GLY A 923 -5.88 -17.57 6.14
N SER A 924 -7.15 -17.91 6.39
CA SER A 924 -7.64 -19.31 6.43
C SER A 924 -7.43 -20.00 5.09
N MET A 925 -7.79 -19.30 4.02
CA MET A 925 -7.65 -19.73 2.62
C MET A 925 -6.22 -20.16 2.27
N LYS A 926 -5.20 -19.48 2.80
CA LYS A 926 -3.79 -19.81 2.54
C LYS A 926 -3.34 -21.07 3.29
N PHE A 927 -3.76 -21.22 4.55
CA PHE A 927 -3.51 -22.42 5.35
C PHE A 927 -4.18 -23.64 4.70
N LEU A 928 -5.45 -23.48 4.30
CA LEU A 928 -6.24 -24.48 3.58
C LEU A 928 -5.54 -24.95 2.28
N MET A 929 -5.06 -24.01 1.47
CA MET A 929 -4.26 -24.27 0.24
C MET A 929 -2.94 -25.02 0.50
N ASN A 930 -2.40 -24.98 1.73
CA ASN A 930 -1.16 -25.66 2.12
C ASN A 930 -1.43 -26.93 2.97
N GLY A 931 -2.66 -27.44 2.93
CA GLY A 931 -3.10 -28.61 3.70
C GLY A 931 -3.06 -28.44 5.22
N CYS A 932 -2.91 -27.21 5.73
CA CYS A 932 -3.01 -26.94 7.15
C CYS A 932 -4.49 -26.97 7.56
N LEU A 933 -4.81 -27.78 8.57
CA LEU A 933 -6.18 -27.88 9.08
C LEU A 933 -6.56 -26.61 9.86
N LEU A 934 -7.85 -26.34 9.96
CA LEU A 934 -8.37 -25.15 10.64
C LEU A 934 -9.10 -25.54 11.92
N LEU A 935 -8.84 -24.80 13.01
CA LEU A 935 -9.68 -24.77 14.20
C LEU A 935 -10.32 -23.39 14.28
N ALA A 936 -11.65 -23.31 14.19
CA ALA A 936 -12.33 -22.06 13.84
C ALA A 936 -13.71 -21.91 14.49
N THR A 937 -14.13 -20.66 14.67
CA THR A 937 -15.54 -20.32 14.85
C THR A 937 -16.29 -20.32 13.52
N GLU A 938 -17.60 -20.52 13.57
CA GLU A 938 -18.51 -20.45 12.42
C GLU A 938 -18.77 -18.97 12.01
N ASP A 939 -17.72 -18.30 11.56
CA ASP A 939 -17.72 -16.87 11.20
C ASP A 939 -16.98 -16.60 9.88
N GLY A 940 -17.32 -15.49 9.22
CA GLY A 940 -16.69 -15.02 7.99
C GLY A 940 -16.54 -16.10 6.91
N SER A 941 -15.29 -16.39 6.54
CA SER A 941 -14.95 -17.39 5.51
C SER A 941 -15.03 -18.84 5.96
N THR A 942 -15.14 -19.15 7.26
CA THR A 942 -15.19 -20.55 7.74
C THR A 942 -16.41 -21.29 7.18
N VAL A 943 -17.56 -20.61 7.08
CA VAL A 943 -18.81 -21.20 6.55
C VAL A 943 -18.61 -21.67 5.11
N GLU A 944 -18.04 -20.82 4.25
CA GLU A 944 -17.78 -21.18 2.84
C GLU A 944 -16.69 -22.25 2.71
N ILE A 945 -15.74 -22.35 3.65
CA ILE A 945 -14.75 -23.44 3.67
C ILE A 945 -15.42 -24.77 4.02
N VAL A 946 -16.34 -24.79 5.01
CA VAL A 946 -17.11 -25.99 5.38
C VAL A 946 -17.99 -26.47 4.23
N GLU A 947 -18.51 -25.57 3.38
CA GLU A 947 -19.20 -25.94 2.13
C GLU A 947 -18.31 -26.72 1.14
N GLU A 948 -17.01 -26.38 1.03
CA GLU A 948 -16.09 -26.96 0.03
C GLU A 948 -15.31 -28.20 0.50
N ILE A 949 -15.01 -28.31 1.81
CA ILE A 949 -14.24 -29.45 2.36
C ILE A 949 -15.08 -30.37 3.26
N GLY A 950 -16.28 -29.96 3.66
CA GLY A 950 -17.12 -30.69 4.61
C GLY A 950 -16.67 -30.54 6.07
N ALA A 951 -17.63 -30.55 6.99
CA ALA A 951 -17.40 -30.29 8.41
C ALA A 951 -16.45 -31.30 9.08
N ASP A 952 -16.43 -32.56 8.63
CA ASP A 952 -15.56 -33.62 9.19
C ASP A 952 -14.05 -33.35 9.01
N ASN A 953 -13.68 -32.41 8.13
CA ASN A 953 -12.29 -32.02 7.85
C ASN A 953 -11.85 -30.73 8.59
N LEU A 954 -12.68 -30.18 9.49
CA LEU A 954 -12.43 -28.90 10.17
C LEU A 954 -12.88 -28.93 11.64
N PHE A 955 -12.13 -28.30 12.55
CA PHE A 955 -12.43 -28.29 13.99
C PHE A 955 -13.25 -27.04 14.37
N LEU A 956 -14.58 -27.13 14.25
CA LEU A 956 -15.52 -26.07 14.66
C LEU A 956 -15.67 -25.98 16.20
N PHE A 957 -15.84 -24.77 16.73
CA PHE A 957 -16.18 -24.53 18.14
C PHE A 957 -16.90 -23.17 18.34
N GLY A 958 -17.41 -22.95 19.56
CA GLY A 958 -17.91 -21.66 20.03
C GLY A 958 -19.34 -21.30 19.60
N ALA A 959 -19.84 -20.20 20.17
CA ALA A 959 -21.19 -19.70 19.94
C ALA A 959 -21.42 -19.21 18.49
N LYS A 960 -22.63 -19.44 17.97
CA LYS A 960 -23.09 -18.98 16.65
C LYS A 960 -23.43 -17.49 16.65
N ILE A 961 -23.46 -16.89 15.46
CA ILE A 961 -23.67 -15.44 15.24
C ILE A 961 -24.99 -14.92 15.87
N ASP A 962 -26.05 -15.75 15.95
CA ASP A 962 -27.33 -15.38 16.58
C ASP A 962 -27.40 -15.70 18.09
N GLU A 963 -26.42 -16.42 18.63
CA GLU A 963 -26.29 -16.73 20.06
C GLU A 963 -25.46 -15.66 20.79
N VAL A 964 -24.46 -15.09 20.11
CA VAL A 964 -23.59 -14.01 20.65
C VAL A 964 -24.34 -12.86 21.34
N PRO A 965 -25.47 -12.33 20.82
CA PRO A 965 -26.23 -11.27 21.51
C PRO A 965 -26.84 -11.75 22.84
N LYS A 966 -27.38 -12.97 22.86
CA LYS A 966 -28.05 -13.56 24.04
C LYS A 966 -27.04 -13.79 25.16
N LEU A 967 -25.88 -14.35 24.84
CA LEU A 967 -24.78 -14.57 25.79
C LEU A 967 -24.22 -13.25 26.37
N ARG A 968 -24.21 -12.16 25.56
CA ARG A 968 -23.88 -10.81 26.04
C ARG A 968 -24.95 -10.19 26.94
N GLU A 969 -26.22 -10.54 26.76
CA GLU A 969 -27.33 -10.13 27.63
C GLU A 969 -27.38 -10.94 28.94
N GLU A 970 -26.99 -12.22 28.92
CA GLU A 970 -26.78 -13.04 30.12
C GLU A 970 -25.62 -12.51 30.99
N GLY A 971 -24.52 -12.09 30.35
CA GLY A 971 -23.39 -11.43 30.99
C GLY A 971 -22.86 -12.21 32.21
N SER A 972 -22.72 -11.54 33.36
CA SER A 972 -22.18 -12.15 34.59
C SER A 972 -23.10 -13.18 35.25
N ALA A 973 -24.31 -13.44 34.74
CA ALA A 973 -25.11 -14.59 35.16
C ALA A 973 -24.60 -15.91 34.54
N HIS A 974 -23.89 -15.84 33.42
CA HIS A 974 -23.25 -17.00 32.79
C HIS A 974 -22.02 -17.42 33.61
N LYS A 975 -22.12 -18.54 34.32
CA LYS A 975 -21.07 -18.99 35.24
C LYS A 975 -19.87 -19.55 34.48
N MET A 976 -18.80 -18.75 34.38
CA MET A 976 -17.53 -19.11 33.75
C MET A 976 -17.03 -20.53 34.16
N PRO A 977 -16.60 -21.38 33.18
CA PRO A 977 -16.11 -22.73 33.46
C PRO A 977 -14.95 -22.78 34.46
N LEU A 978 -14.89 -23.85 35.26
CA LEU A 978 -13.88 -24.00 36.31
C LEU A 978 -12.45 -24.05 35.75
N GLN A 979 -12.29 -24.61 34.55
CA GLN A 979 -11.06 -24.65 33.77
C GLN A 979 -10.58 -23.22 33.44
N CYS A 980 -11.49 -22.36 32.95
CA CYS A 980 -11.21 -20.96 32.62
C CYS A 980 -10.87 -20.14 33.87
N ALA A 981 -11.69 -20.28 34.92
CA ALA A 981 -11.48 -19.61 36.21
C ALA A 981 -10.14 -19.99 36.87
N ARG A 982 -9.68 -21.24 36.69
CA ARG A 982 -8.37 -21.70 37.18
C ARG A 982 -7.21 -21.03 36.43
N VAL A 983 -7.24 -20.97 35.11
CA VAL A 983 -6.13 -20.36 34.33
C VAL A 983 -6.08 -18.85 34.46
N LEU A 984 -7.24 -18.17 34.52
CA LEU A 984 -7.30 -16.73 34.81
C LEU A 984 -6.73 -16.41 36.19
N ARG A 985 -6.99 -17.27 37.19
CA ARG A 985 -6.38 -17.14 38.51
C ARG A 985 -4.85 -17.34 38.47
N MET A 986 -4.33 -18.30 37.70
CA MET A 986 -2.87 -18.45 37.53
C MET A 986 -2.22 -17.17 36.97
N VAL A 987 -2.89 -16.48 36.04
CA VAL A 987 -2.43 -15.18 35.52
C VAL A 987 -2.57 -14.08 36.60
N ARG A 988 -3.75 -13.90 37.20
CA ARG A 988 -3.97 -12.83 38.21
C ARG A 988 -3.14 -13.01 39.48
N ASP A 989 -2.83 -14.23 39.91
CA ASP A 989 -1.99 -14.49 41.09
C ASP A 989 -0.48 -14.36 40.78
N GLY A 990 -0.11 -14.16 39.51
CA GLY A 990 1.27 -13.88 39.10
C GLY A 990 2.15 -15.12 38.89
N HIS A 991 1.58 -16.28 38.54
CA HIS A 991 2.35 -17.51 38.25
C HIS A 991 3.37 -17.32 37.12
N PHE A 992 3.11 -16.37 36.21
CA PHE A 992 3.97 -15.98 35.09
C PHE A 992 4.64 -14.61 35.32
N GLY A 993 4.71 -14.14 36.57
CA GLY A 993 5.14 -12.78 36.92
C GLY A 993 4.12 -11.71 36.51
N PHE A 994 4.55 -10.44 36.53
CA PHE A 994 3.80 -9.27 36.02
C PHE A 994 2.36 -9.12 36.55
N LYS A 995 2.11 -9.56 37.80
CA LYS A 995 0.80 -9.66 38.45
C LYS A 995 -0.12 -8.45 38.18
N ASP A 996 0.27 -7.29 38.71
CA ASP A 996 -0.52 -6.06 38.69
C ASP A 996 -0.68 -5.49 37.26
N TYR A 997 0.23 -5.86 36.35
CA TYR A 997 0.15 -5.48 34.94
C TYR A 997 -0.92 -6.29 34.19
N PHE A 998 -1.11 -7.57 34.53
CA PHE A 998 -2.09 -8.46 33.91
C PHE A 998 -3.47 -8.45 34.56
N GLU A 999 -3.66 -7.88 35.76
CA GLU A 999 -4.94 -7.78 36.46
C GLU A 999 -6.09 -7.30 35.53
N SER A 1000 -5.88 -6.16 34.87
CA SER A 1000 -6.80 -5.58 33.86
C SER A 1000 -7.10 -6.44 32.61
N LEU A 1001 -6.36 -7.52 32.35
CA LEU A 1001 -6.75 -8.53 31.35
C LEU A 1001 -7.78 -9.50 31.94
N CYS A 1002 -7.55 -9.97 33.16
CA CYS A 1002 -8.45 -10.89 33.86
C CYS A 1002 -9.80 -10.22 34.17
N ASP A 1003 -9.79 -8.96 34.60
CA ASP A 1003 -11.00 -8.20 34.93
C ASP A 1003 -11.95 -8.02 33.73
N LYS A 1004 -11.39 -7.95 32.51
CA LYS A 1004 -12.18 -7.89 31.27
C LYS A 1004 -12.93 -9.19 30.98
N VAL A 1005 -12.37 -10.33 31.35
CA VAL A 1005 -13.00 -11.65 31.16
C VAL A 1005 -13.97 -11.96 32.30
N GLU A 1006 -13.68 -11.57 33.54
CA GLU A 1006 -14.60 -11.77 34.66
C GLU A 1006 -15.75 -10.75 34.73
N GLY A 1007 -15.59 -9.56 34.15
CA GLY A 1007 -16.58 -8.48 34.26
C GLY A 1007 -17.78 -8.61 33.32
N ASN A 1008 -17.55 -8.49 32.01
CA ASN A 1008 -18.62 -8.42 30.99
C ASN A 1008 -18.37 -9.34 29.78
N ASP A 1009 -17.25 -10.08 29.77
CA ASP A 1009 -16.75 -10.97 28.71
C ASP A 1009 -17.27 -10.68 27.29
N PHE A 1010 -17.10 -9.45 26.81
CA PHE A 1010 -17.77 -8.99 25.59
C PHE A 1010 -17.39 -9.81 24.34
N TYR A 1011 -16.28 -10.54 24.39
CA TYR A 1011 -15.80 -11.41 23.31
C TYR A 1011 -15.99 -12.90 23.57
N LEU A 1012 -16.69 -13.28 24.65
CA LEU A 1012 -17.10 -14.65 24.99
C LEU A 1012 -15.92 -15.63 25.15
N LEU A 1013 -14.85 -15.20 25.82
CA LEU A 1013 -13.67 -16.02 26.09
C LEU A 1013 -13.95 -17.12 27.12
N GLY A 1014 -14.77 -16.82 28.13
CA GLY A 1014 -15.21 -17.76 29.16
C GLY A 1014 -16.30 -18.70 28.66
N SER A 1015 -17.30 -18.18 27.94
CA SER A 1015 -18.39 -19.01 27.37
C SER A 1015 -17.89 -20.02 26.34
N ASP A 1016 -17.02 -19.61 25.41
CA ASP A 1016 -16.50 -20.54 24.39
C ASP A 1016 -15.39 -21.47 24.94
N PHE A 1017 -14.87 -21.23 26.16
CA PHE A 1017 -13.65 -21.89 26.66
C PHE A 1017 -13.73 -23.42 26.68
N GLU A 1018 -14.87 -23.98 27.06
CA GLU A 1018 -15.06 -25.43 27.15
C GLU A 1018 -15.07 -26.06 25.73
N SER A 1019 -15.91 -25.54 24.82
CA SER A 1019 -15.94 -26.00 23.43
C SER A 1019 -14.60 -25.81 22.69
N TYR A 1020 -13.85 -24.75 23.01
CA TYR A 1020 -12.51 -24.53 22.49
C TYR A 1020 -11.53 -25.64 22.93
N LEU A 1021 -11.58 -26.05 24.20
CA LEU A 1021 -10.78 -27.17 24.70
C LEU A 1021 -11.22 -28.50 24.09
N GLU A 1022 -12.52 -28.72 23.86
CA GLU A 1022 -13.03 -29.91 23.17
C GLU A 1022 -12.53 -29.99 21.72
N ALA A 1023 -12.58 -28.89 20.96
CA ALA A 1023 -12.04 -28.84 19.60
C ALA A 1023 -10.52 -29.04 19.57
N GLN A 1024 -9.78 -28.52 20.56
CA GLN A 1024 -8.34 -28.77 20.69
C GLN A 1024 -8.03 -30.24 21.01
N ALA A 1025 -8.86 -30.91 21.81
CA ALA A 1025 -8.76 -32.35 22.08
C ALA A 1025 -9.16 -33.21 20.86
N ALA A 1026 -10.13 -32.76 20.05
CA ALA A 1026 -10.48 -33.39 18.78
C ALA A 1026 -9.32 -33.31 17.77
N ALA A 1027 -8.61 -32.16 17.71
CA ALA A 1027 -7.41 -32.00 16.90
C ALA A 1027 -6.26 -32.92 17.36
N ASP A 1028 -6.00 -33.02 18.67
CA ASP A 1028 -5.00 -33.96 19.20
C ASP A 1028 -5.37 -35.42 18.84
N LYS A 1029 -6.64 -35.80 18.99
CA LYS A 1029 -7.12 -37.15 18.63
C LYS A 1029 -6.98 -37.44 17.13
N ALA A 1030 -7.17 -36.44 16.26
CA ALA A 1030 -6.98 -36.60 14.82
C ALA A 1030 -5.49 -36.70 14.44
N PHE A 1031 -4.60 -35.91 15.08
CA PHE A 1031 -3.17 -35.93 14.81
C PHE A 1031 -2.48 -37.23 15.26
N ALA A 1032 -3.05 -37.91 16.27
CA ALA A 1032 -2.65 -39.26 16.67
C ALA A 1032 -2.96 -40.36 15.63
N ASP A 1033 -3.68 -40.03 14.55
CA ASP A 1033 -3.93 -40.87 13.38
C ASP A 1033 -3.34 -40.19 12.11
N PRO A 1034 -2.07 -40.47 11.75
CA PRO A 1034 -1.42 -39.81 10.62
C PRO A 1034 -2.09 -40.06 9.27
N GLN A 1035 -2.78 -41.21 9.09
CA GLN A 1035 -3.50 -41.50 7.85
C GLN A 1035 -4.73 -40.61 7.74
N LYS A 1036 -5.55 -40.53 8.79
CA LYS A 1036 -6.70 -39.62 8.81
C LYS A 1036 -6.27 -38.17 8.69
N TRP A 1037 -5.26 -37.72 9.46
CA TRP A 1037 -4.77 -36.35 9.39
C TRP A 1037 -4.29 -35.96 7.99
N THR A 1038 -3.54 -36.85 7.33
CA THR A 1038 -3.04 -36.60 5.97
C THR A 1038 -4.17 -36.61 4.94
N GLN A 1039 -5.17 -37.48 5.08
CA GLN A 1039 -6.38 -37.45 4.25
C GLN A 1039 -7.13 -36.12 4.39
N MET A 1040 -7.38 -35.64 5.61
CA MET A 1040 -8.00 -34.33 5.87
C MET A 1040 -7.17 -33.18 5.25
N SER A 1041 -5.84 -33.29 5.31
CA SER A 1041 -4.88 -32.31 4.76
C SER A 1041 -4.92 -32.24 3.22
N ILE A 1042 -4.98 -33.39 2.54
CA ILE A 1042 -5.14 -33.47 1.08
C ILE A 1042 -6.50 -32.92 0.66
N LEU A 1043 -7.59 -33.35 1.33
CA LEU A 1043 -8.95 -32.86 1.06
C LEU A 1043 -9.08 -31.34 1.26
N SER A 1044 -8.38 -30.78 2.25
CA SER A 1044 -8.31 -29.34 2.49
C SER A 1044 -7.75 -28.58 1.28
N THR A 1045 -6.63 -29.04 0.72
CA THR A 1045 -6.07 -28.43 -0.49
C THR A 1045 -6.97 -28.67 -1.70
N ALA A 1046 -7.55 -29.86 -1.84
CA ALA A 1046 -8.42 -30.22 -2.96
C ALA A 1046 -9.72 -29.39 -3.01
N GLY A 1047 -10.28 -29.02 -1.85
CA GLY A 1047 -11.41 -28.10 -1.73
C GLY A 1047 -11.04 -26.61 -1.70
N SER A 1048 -9.76 -26.24 -1.82
CA SER A 1048 -9.35 -24.83 -1.78
C SER A 1048 -9.71 -24.03 -3.03
N GLY A 1049 -10.25 -24.69 -4.07
CA GLY A 1049 -10.51 -24.15 -5.41
C GLY A 1049 -11.22 -22.80 -5.44
N ARG A 1050 -12.35 -22.72 -4.72
CA ARG A 1050 -13.20 -21.52 -4.59
C ARG A 1050 -12.47 -20.27 -4.11
N PHE A 1051 -11.34 -20.42 -3.42
CA PHE A 1051 -10.63 -19.33 -2.75
C PHE A 1051 -9.42 -18.80 -3.54
N SER A 1052 -9.27 -19.17 -4.83
CA SER A 1052 -8.36 -18.42 -5.71
C SER A 1052 -8.88 -17.01 -5.99
N SER A 1053 -8.00 -16.01 -5.88
CA SER A 1053 -8.32 -14.64 -6.29
C SER A 1053 -8.62 -14.51 -7.80
N ASP A 1054 -8.29 -15.51 -8.62
CA ASP A 1054 -8.65 -15.53 -10.03
C ASP A 1054 -10.15 -15.72 -10.24
N ARG A 1055 -10.80 -16.56 -9.42
CA ARG A 1055 -12.26 -16.70 -9.41
C ARG A 1055 -12.90 -15.38 -8.96
N THR A 1056 -12.41 -14.80 -7.86
CA THR A 1056 -12.87 -13.49 -7.38
C THR A 1056 -12.77 -12.42 -8.47
N ILE A 1057 -11.65 -12.34 -9.21
CA ILE A 1057 -11.47 -11.35 -10.30
C ILE A 1057 -12.36 -11.63 -11.52
N ARG A 1058 -12.57 -12.90 -11.92
CA ARG A 1058 -13.59 -13.24 -12.94
C ARG A 1058 -14.98 -12.74 -12.50
N ASP A 1059 -15.37 -13.03 -11.26
CA ASP A 1059 -16.65 -12.59 -10.69
C ASP A 1059 -16.81 -11.05 -10.69
N TYR A 1060 -15.77 -10.27 -10.37
CA TYR A 1060 -15.81 -8.79 -10.50
C TYR A 1060 -15.87 -8.33 -11.97
N ALA A 1061 -15.06 -8.91 -12.86
CA ALA A 1061 -14.98 -8.50 -14.25
C ALA A 1061 -16.31 -8.67 -14.98
N GLU A 1062 -16.95 -9.84 -14.82
CA GLU A 1062 -18.22 -10.21 -15.45
C GLU A 1062 -19.42 -9.46 -14.83
N LYS A 1063 -19.51 -9.43 -13.49
CA LYS A 1063 -20.75 -9.06 -12.78
C LYS A 1063 -20.72 -7.65 -12.18
N THR A 1064 -19.61 -6.93 -12.32
CA THR A 1064 -19.43 -5.61 -11.72
C THR A 1064 -18.81 -4.62 -12.71
N TRP A 1065 -17.62 -4.87 -13.25
CA TRP A 1065 -16.91 -3.87 -14.08
C TRP A 1065 -17.33 -3.85 -15.56
N GLY A 1066 -17.77 -5.00 -16.10
CA GLY A 1066 -18.03 -5.15 -17.52
C GLY A 1066 -16.76 -5.03 -18.36
N VAL A 1067 -15.70 -5.75 -17.97
CA VAL A 1067 -14.38 -5.70 -18.60
C VAL A 1067 -13.99 -7.07 -19.16
N GLU A 1068 -13.38 -7.07 -20.34
CA GLU A 1068 -12.90 -8.27 -21.03
C GLU A 1068 -11.37 -8.44 -20.91
N PRO A 1069 -10.84 -9.68 -20.95
CA PRO A 1069 -9.40 -9.92 -21.03
C PRO A 1069 -8.78 -9.32 -22.30
N CYS A 1070 -7.68 -8.58 -22.16
CA CYS A 1070 -6.96 -7.94 -23.25
C CYS A 1070 -5.55 -8.53 -23.38
N ARG A 1071 -5.47 -9.80 -23.77
CA ARG A 1071 -4.18 -10.52 -23.87
C ARG A 1071 -3.28 -9.94 -24.96
N PHE A 1072 -2.03 -9.66 -24.60
CA PHE A 1072 -0.96 -9.29 -25.53
C PHE A 1072 -0.56 -10.52 -26.38
N PRO A 1073 -0.35 -10.38 -27.70
CA PRO A 1073 0.01 -11.51 -28.56
C PRO A 1073 1.28 -12.25 -28.11
N SER A 1074 1.21 -13.58 -28.10
CA SER A 1074 2.39 -14.43 -27.89
C SER A 1074 3.37 -14.33 -29.07
N ASP A 1075 2.82 -14.25 -30.28
CA ASP A 1075 3.57 -14.17 -31.53
C ASP A 1075 3.66 -12.71 -32.01
N GLY A 1076 4.88 -12.27 -32.31
CA GLY A 1076 5.29 -10.88 -32.45
C GLY A 1076 6.67 -10.71 -31.82
#